data_AF-A0A955CFJ2-F1
#
_entry.id   AF-A0A955CFJ2-F1
#
_cell.length_a   1.000
_cell.length_b   1.000
_cell.length_c   1.000
_cell.angle_alpha   90.00
_cell.angle_beta   90.00
_cell.angle_gamma   90.00
#
_symmetry.space_group_name_H-M   'P 1'
#
loop_
_entity.id
_entity.type
_entity.pdbx_description
1 polymer ?
#
loop_
_entity_poly.entity_id
_entity_poly.type
_entity_poly.pdbx_seq_one_letter_code
_entity_poly.pdbx_strand_id
1 'polypeptide(L)'
;TGAVVLKNTSGAALPGLRSYALTSTSGALDPSGWRTVADAYDQSGDGSVDSDGSWNPTSSSATQLAEETVGGNGGALGVNQQVVLSNGLGAWIQNPDEDIAAVLNFDGGISRHVNVNFVGNGGKRFESGDLNFDGALTAADWSVYIAGAALDLTGMSAAQAYQAGDLNNDGANDLFDFSLFKSAFETANGVGSFAAMLAAVPEPTTTGLATLAACLLGAGRRRTTARRCASRTATRLGRRTMSRWLALLFAATALCTAAPSRAAILEEFLFGESNGTLLSGAQNNVNSGNQWNEDAGDMAGSSIQNGSFRIAKSNDNFGTNYLDIANVTTGKVWLVAEIAGWNLSSTVGGANFNAAEPEEIRLAFLDNDGSDQGGSTITGQAQFQRTAAGGFELVGRLTTSSIDFGPYPLALNRNTPFAVALEIDENAENYSVYYKDGSNDFALLGTAPHVAGRDGNSVRFVANNNFGGVGEFFDIDRLYLTDTDPTNVTNDRLTLLVNTATGELQIRNDSTTSFDIDGYQISSSSSDLNFGNWNSLSDRSPAVDPVGAGTGIGETWDEAGGASDAVLSEAFLLGSSVFATGRSESLGNAFRVGGDANSLEFQYRNADSGAVVIGNVELTDVGPSPDFNGDGAVDGADFLIWQRGRGLTGQTSNAQGDANGDGIVNGTDLAGWAGLFGSANAQAGAQTGFAAVPEPHALLLGYAAVAAVAIRRRR
;
A
#
# COMPACT_ATOMS: atom_id res chain seq x y z
N THR A 1 12.99 20.21 -20.42
CA THR A 1 13.14 20.32 -21.88
C THR A 1 13.80 19.11 -22.55
N GLY A 2 14.31 18.11 -21.82
CA GLY A 2 14.96 16.94 -22.44
C GLY A 2 16.19 17.21 -23.33
N ALA A 3 16.74 18.43 -23.33
CA ALA A 3 17.72 18.85 -24.32
C ALA A 3 19.13 18.31 -24.02
N VAL A 4 19.73 17.65 -25.01
CA VAL A 4 21.08 17.05 -24.93
C VAL A 4 22.07 17.83 -25.80
N VAL A 5 23.21 18.20 -25.21
CA VAL A 5 24.31 18.92 -25.90
C VAL A 5 25.65 18.30 -25.53
N LEU A 6 26.36 17.75 -26.51
CA LEU A 6 27.75 17.32 -26.35
C LEU A 6 28.68 18.54 -26.48
N LYS A 7 29.54 18.77 -25.49
CA LYS A 7 30.47 19.92 -25.47
C LYS A 7 31.89 19.49 -25.15
N ASN A 8 32.86 19.89 -25.98
CA ASN A 8 34.27 19.68 -25.68
C ASN A 8 34.79 20.74 -24.68
N THR A 9 34.91 20.34 -23.42
CA THR A 9 35.45 21.16 -22.31
C THR A 9 36.92 20.85 -21.98
N SER A 10 37.59 19.96 -22.72
CA SER A 10 38.91 19.41 -22.38
C SER A 10 40.10 20.39 -22.51
N GLY A 11 39.86 21.59 -23.07
CA GLY A 11 40.90 22.59 -23.34
C GLY A 11 41.77 22.32 -24.58
N ALA A 12 41.61 21.16 -25.23
CA ALA A 12 42.27 20.79 -26.48
C ALA A 12 41.24 20.33 -27.52
N ALA A 13 41.58 20.42 -28.82
CA ALA A 13 40.76 19.82 -29.87
C ALA A 13 40.86 18.29 -29.80
N LEU A 14 39.76 17.60 -30.11
CA LEU A 14 39.66 16.14 -30.11
C LEU A 14 39.40 15.66 -31.55
N PRO A 15 40.45 15.46 -32.37
CA PRO A 15 40.33 14.96 -33.74
C PRO A 15 40.21 13.43 -33.79
N GLY A 16 39.78 12.89 -34.93
CA GLY A 16 39.70 11.45 -35.18
C GLY A 16 38.56 10.77 -34.43
N LEU A 17 37.46 11.48 -34.15
CA LEU A 17 36.25 10.91 -33.56
C LEU A 17 35.60 9.97 -34.59
N ARG A 18 35.40 8.70 -34.21
CA ARG A 18 34.82 7.67 -35.06
C ARG A 18 33.36 7.38 -34.74
N SER A 19 33.00 7.30 -33.47
CA SER A 19 31.61 7.12 -33.07
C SER A 19 31.30 7.77 -31.73
N TYR A 20 30.02 8.00 -31.48
CA TYR A 20 29.50 8.24 -30.14
C TYR A 20 28.30 7.34 -29.86
N ALA A 21 28.08 7.03 -28.59
CA ALA A 21 26.87 6.39 -28.11
C ALA A 21 26.40 7.08 -26.83
N LEU A 22 25.11 7.40 -26.75
CA LEU A 22 24.38 7.70 -25.53
C LEU A 22 23.66 6.40 -25.12
N THR A 23 23.64 6.10 -23.82
CA THR A 23 22.98 4.89 -23.28
C THR A 23 22.20 5.22 -22.01
N SER A 24 21.06 4.56 -21.83
CA SER A 24 20.21 4.62 -20.63
C SER A 24 19.76 3.21 -20.25
N THR A 25 19.75 2.92 -18.95
CA THR A 25 19.24 1.67 -18.37
C THR A 25 17.73 1.70 -18.13
N SER A 26 17.16 2.85 -17.77
CA SER A 26 15.72 3.11 -17.66
C SER A 26 15.02 3.30 -19.02
N GLY A 27 15.79 3.38 -20.09
CA GLY A 27 15.25 3.66 -21.42
C GLY A 27 14.78 5.11 -21.57
N ALA A 28 15.51 6.06 -21.00
CA ALA A 28 15.21 7.49 -21.00
C ALA A 28 15.65 8.25 -22.25
N LEU A 29 16.00 7.58 -23.37
CA LEU A 29 16.33 8.28 -24.62
C LEU A 29 15.10 8.34 -25.54
N ASP A 30 14.89 9.47 -26.21
CA ASP A 30 13.84 9.61 -27.23
C ASP A 30 14.45 9.70 -28.64
N PRO A 31 14.33 8.63 -29.47
CA PRO A 31 14.71 8.67 -30.88
C PRO A 31 13.98 9.74 -31.71
N SER A 32 12.75 10.12 -31.35
CA SER A 32 11.97 11.13 -32.07
C SER A 32 12.47 12.56 -31.80
N GLY A 33 13.00 12.78 -30.60
CA GLY A 33 13.63 14.01 -30.16
C GLY A 33 15.13 14.12 -30.46
N TRP A 34 15.75 13.04 -30.95
CA TRP A 34 17.17 13.01 -31.32
C TRP A 34 17.48 13.90 -32.53
N ARG A 35 18.66 14.55 -32.50
CA ARG A 35 19.24 15.27 -33.64
C ARG A 35 20.61 14.69 -33.94
N THR A 36 20.68 13.95 -35.03
CA THR A 36 21.86 13.24 -35.55
C THR A 36 22.97 14.21 -36.00
N VAL A 37 24.21 13.73 -35.95
CA VAL A 37 25.37 14.34 -36.61
C VAL A 37 25.23 14.19 -38.13
N ALA A 38 24.77 13.04 -38.60
CA ALA A 38 24.56 12.68 -40.00
C ALA A 38 23.65 13.66 -40.78
N ASP A 39 22.65 14.27 -40.14
CA ASP A 39 21.74 15.20 -40.82
C ASP A 39 22.04 16.68 -40.51
N ALA A 40 22.82 16.96 -39.47
CA ALA A 40 22.97 18.32 -38.94
C ALA A 40 24.40 18.89 -38.97
N TYR A 41 25.43 18.07 -38.85
CA TYR A 41 26.81 18.54 -38.62
C TYR A 41 27.90 17.80 -39.43
N ASP A 42 27.55 16.79 -40.22
CA ASP A 42 28.44 16.18 -41.20
C ASP A 42 28.34 16.88 -42.58
N GLN A 43 28.89 16.28 -43.65
CA GLN A 43 28.84 16.77 -45.02
C GLN A 43 27.42 17.05 -45.58
N SER A 44 26.39 16.36 -45.10
CA SER A 44 24.98 16.60 -45.45
C SER A 44 24.38 17.78 -44.70
N GLY A 45 24.95 18.11 -43.52
CA GLY A 45 24.62 19.25 -42.67
C GLY A 45 25.55 20.45 -42.89
N ASP A 46 26.10 21.00 -41.80
CA ASP A 46 27.00 22.17 -41.84
C ASP A 46 28.50 21.82 -41.93
N GLY A 47 28.87 20.54 -41.93
CA GLY A 47 30.24 20.04 -41.99
C GLY A 47 31.12 20.39 -40.78
N SER A 48 30.54 20.85 -39.67
CA SER A 48 31.29 21.32 -38.50
C SER A 48 31.86 20.20 -37.61
N VAL A 49 31.31 18.99 -37.67
CA VAL A 49 31.85 17.80 -36.97
C VAL A 49 32.70 16.96 -37.92
N ASP A 50 32.25 16.73 -39.15
CA ASP A 50 32.99 15.98 -40.16
C ASP A 50 32.71 16.54 -41.56
N SER A 51 33.76 16.95 -42.26
CA SER A 51 33.67 17.51 -43.61
C SER A 51 34.11 16.54 -44.72
N ASP A 52 34.77 15.43 -44.36
CA ASP A 52 35.36 14.49 -45.33
C ASP A 52 34.90 13.02 -45.19
N GLY A 53 34.27 12.66 -44.08
CA GLY A 53 33.51 11.43 -43.87
C GLY A 53 32.00 11.66 -43.74
N SER A 54 31.22 10.59 -43.93
CA SER A 54 29.76 10.59 -43.72
C SER A 54 29.41 9.87 -42.43
N TRP A 55 28.54 10.47 -41.62
CA TRP A 55 28.04 9.87 -40.38
C TRP A 55 26.76 9.08 -40.63
N ASN A 56 26.53 8.02 -39.86
CA ASN A 56 25.33 7.20 -39.97
C ASN A 56 24.85 6.75 -38.58
N PRO A 57 23.54 6.79 -38.28
CA PRO A 57 22.94 6.12 -37.14
C PRO A 57 23.20 4.61 -37.14
N THR A 58 23.74 4.10 -36.04
CA THR A 58 23.98 2.67 -35.79
C THR A 58 23.02 2.10 -34.75
N SER A 59 22.45 2.95 -33.88
CA SER A 59 21.42 2.58 -32.91
C SER A 59 20.46 3.74 -32.66
N SER A 60 19.18 3.42 -32.46
CA SER A 60 18.06 4.38 -32.38
C SER A 60 16.92 3.80 -31.54
N SER A 61 17.19 3.53 -30.26
CA SER A 61 16.23 2.98 -29.29
C SER A 61 16.14 3.83 -28.02
N ALA A 62 15.16 3.50 -27.16
CA ALA A 62 15.03 4.12 -25.84
C ALA A 62 16.26 3.91 -24.93
N THR A 63 17.00 2.82 -25.14
CA THR A 63 18.18 2.46 -24.34
C THR A 63 19.50 2.89 -24.98
N GLN A 64 19.54 3.21 -26.29
CA GLN A 64 20.75 3.65 -26.97
C GLN A 64 20.47 4.51 -28.21
N LEU A 65 21.15 5.66 -28.29
CA LEU A 65 21.27 6.49 -29.49
C LEU A 65 22.75 6.55 -29.88
N ALA A 66 23.11 6.10 -31.09
CA ALA A 66 24.51 6.00 -31.50
C ALA A 66 24.73 6.26 -32.99
N GLU A 67 25.84 6.91 -33.33
CA GLU A 67 26.29 7.14 -34.71
C GLU A 67 27.78 6.81 -34.88
N GLU A 68 28.14 6.40 -36.09
CA GLU A 68 29.52 6.13 -36.50
C GLU A 68 29.82 6.74 -37.89
N THR A 69 31.07 7.20 -38.08
CA THR A 69 31.57 7.69 -39.38
C THR A 69 31.99 6.54 -40.29
N VAL A 70 31.57 6.59 -41.55
CA VAL A 70 31.89 5.61 -42.58
C VAL A 70 32.92 6.20 -43.54
N GLY A 71 34.19 5.90 -43.28
CA GLY A 71 35.33 6.42 -44.05
C GLY A 71 35.95 7.67 -43.42
N GLY A 72 36.57 8.51 -44.26
CA GLY A 72 37.20 9.77 -43.84
C GLY A 72 38.34 9.64 -42.81
N ASN A 73 38.82 10.79 -42.34
CA ASN A 73 39.81 10.88 -41.26
C ASN A 73 39.15 10.86 -39.86
N GLY A 74 37.84 10.69 -39.81
CA GLY A 74 37.03 10.82 -38.60
C GLY A 74 36.74 12.29 -38.26
N GLY A 75 35.64 12.51 -37.55
CA GLY A 75 35.21 13.85 -37.16
C GLY A 75 36.16 14.50 -36.14
N ALA A 76 35.92 15.76 -35.83
CA ALA A 76 36.66 16.51 -34.83
C ALA A 76 35.73 17.33 -33.94
N LEU A 77 36.05 17.38 -32.64
CA LEU A 77 35.44 18.32 -31.70
C LEU A 77 36.45 19.40 -31.32
N GLY A 78 36.30 20.58 -31.89
CA GLY A 78 37.09 21.78 -31.55
C GLY A 78 36.92 22.21 -30.09
N VAL A 79 37.85 23.03 -29.59
CA VAL A 79 37.81 23.55 -28.20
C VAL A 79 36.53 24.37 -28.00
N ASN A 80 35.73 24.03 -26.99
CA ASN A 80 34.41 24.61 -26.70
C ASN A 80 33.34 24.40 -27.79
N GLN A 81 33.57 23.58 -28.82
CA GLN A 81 32.53 23.20 -29.77
C GLN A 81 31.38 22.52 -29.03
N GLN A 82 30.16 22.83 -29.47
CA GLN A 82 28.92 22.24 -28.99
C GLN A 82 28.21 21.58 -30.16
N VAL A 83 27.79 20.33 -29.96
CA VAL A 83 26.96 19.57 -30.88
C VAL A 83 25.64 19.36 -30.15
N VAL A 84 24.57 20.03 -30.62
CA VAL A 84 23.23 19.87 -30.03
C VAL A 84 22.63 18.60 -30.62
N LEU A 85 22.49 17.57 -29.78
CA LEU A 85 22.02 16.22 -30.12
C LEU A 85 20.50 16.06 -29.91
N SER A 86 19.78 17.16 -29.73
CA SER A 86 18.33 17.17 -29.57
C SER A 86 17.66 18.17 -30.51
N ASN A 87 16.45 17.85 -30.92
CA ASN A 87 15.54 18.78 -31.58
C ASN A 87 14.63 19.47 -30.54
N GLY A 88 13.54 20.12 -30.97
CA GLY A 88 12.64 20.87 -30.08
C GLY A 88 11.89 20.04 -29.03
N LEU A 89 11.82 18.72 -29.19
CA LEU A 89 11.17 17.80 -28.23
C LEU A 89 12.11 17.35 -27.09
N GLY A 90 13.43 17.38 -27.31
CA GLY A 90 14.43 16.85 -26.39
C GLY A 90 14.75 15.37 -26.62
N ALA A 91 16.01 14.96 -26.49
CA ALA A 91 16.44 13.58 -26.71
C ALA A 91 16.53 12.75 -25.41
N TRP A 92 16.28 13.38 -24.26
CA TRP A 92 16.14 12.74 -22.95
C TRP A 92 14.70 12.87 -22.45
N ILE A 93 14.08 11.74 -22.16
CA ILE A 93 12.78 11.60 -21.50
C ILE A 93 13.00 11.94 -20.03
N GLN A 94 12.39 13.02 -19.56
CA GLN A 94 12.57 13.47 -18.18
C GLN A 94 12.01 12.45 -17.20
N ASN A 95 12.84 12.05 -16.27
CA ASN A 95 12.57 11.17 -15.15
C ASN A 95 13.55 11.55 -14.01
N PRO A 96 13.33 11.13 -12.76
CA PRO A 96 14.27 11.43 -11.69
C PRO A 96 15.60 10.66 -11.87
N ASP A 97 15.60 9.48 -12.50
CA ASP A 97 16.84 8.72 -12.71
C ASP A 97 17.71 9.29 -13.82
N GLU A 98 18.63 10.14 -13.38
CA GLU A 98 19.74 10.75 -14.10
C GLU A 98 20.79 9.71 -14.60
N ASP A 99 20.33 8.73 -15.40
CA ASP A 99 21.08 7.51 -15.75
C ASP A 99 21.81 7.54 -17.10
N ILE A 100 21.70 8.64 -17.85
CA ILE A 100 22.34 8.81 -19.15
C ILE A 100 23.87 8.73 -19.00
N ALA A 101 24.45 7.74 -19.67
CA ALA A 101 25.90 7.63 -19.89
C ALA A 101 26.24 7.89 -21.36
N ALA A 102 27.47 8.33 -21.63
CA ALA A 102 27.93 8.58 -22.99
C ALA A 102 29.39 8.17 -23.21
N VAL A 103 29.68 7.59 -24.37
CA VAL A 103 31.01 7.13 -24.79
C VAL A 103 31.35 7.72 -26.17
N LEU A 104 32.58 8.19 -26.32
CA LEU A 104 33.18 8.61 -27.58
C LEU A 104 34.32 7.65 -27.95
N ASN A 105 34.35 7.16 -29.19
CA ASN A 105 35.43 6.34 -29.70
C ASN A 105 36.25 7.12 -30.73
N PHE A 106 37.57 7.02 -30.63
CA PHE A 106 38.52 7.74 -31.48
C PHE A 106 39.47 6.77 -32.21
N ASP A 107 40.14 7.30 -33.23
CA ASP A 107 41.18 6.61 -33.98
C ASP A 107 42.23 5.95 -33.07
N GLY A 108 42.71 4.79 -33.51
CA GLY A 108 43.58 3.91 -32.71
C GLY A 108 42.84 3.08 -31.66
N GLY A 109 41.49 3.09 -31.64
CA GLY A 109 40.68 2.29 -30.71
C GLY A 109 40.59 2.89 -29.31
N ILE A 110 40.67 4.22 -29.19
CA ILE A 110 40.65 4.92 -27.90
C ILE A 110 39.21 5.29 -27.55
N SER A 111 38.64 4.65 -26.52
CA SER A 111 37.35 5.03 -25.96
C SER A 111 37.49 6.04 -24.82
N ARG A 112 36.52 6.96 -24.70
CA ARG A 112 36.41 7.93 -23.61
C ARG A 112 34.97 8.02 -23.11
N HIS A 113 34.76 7.83 -21.81
CA HIS A 113 33.51 8.21 -21.17
C HIS A 113 33.41 9.74 -21.09
N VAL A 114 32.21 10.26 -21.34
CA VAL A 114 31.88 11.68 -21.20
C VAL A 114 31.31 11.92 -19.81
N ASN A 115 31.72 13.00 -19.15
CA ASN A 115 31.05 13.46 -17.94
C ASN A 115 29.68 14.03 -18.34
N VAL A 116 28.62 13.27 -18.08
CA VAL A 116 27.23 13.74 -18.25
C VAL A 116 26.88 14.60 -17.03
N ASN A 117 26.34 15.80 -17.29
CA ASN A 117 25.87 16.70 -16.24
C ASN A 117 24.41 17.04 -16.56
N PHE A 118 23.51 16.68 -15.66
CA PHE A 118 22.11 17.08 -15.75
C PHE A 118 21.98 18.54 -15.34
N VAL A 119 21.25 19.32 -16.15
CA VAL A 119 21.12 20.77 -15.99
C VAL A 119 19.67 21.19 -16.23
N GLY A 120 19.12 21.94 -15.28
CA GLY A 120 17.69 22.14 -15.10
C GLY A 120 17.41 22.26 -13.59
N ASN A 121 16.18 22.57 -13.19
CA ASN A 121 15.73 22.59 -11.78
C ASN A 121 16.76 23.12 -10.75
N GLY A 122 17.37 24.29 -11.03
CA GLY A 122 18.39 24.89 -10.15
C GLY A 122 19.69 24.08 -9.93
N GLY A 123 19.94 23.03 -10.72
CA GLY A 123 21.05 22.08 -10.58
C GLY A 123 20.74 20.91 -9.64
N LYS A 124 19.47 20.60 -9.42
CA LYS A 124 19.00 19.44 -8.63
C LYS A 124 18.28 18.42 -9.52
N ARG A 125 18.36 17.14 -9.14
CA ARG A 125 17.46 16.08 -9.58
C ARG A 125 16.01 16.47 -9.25
N PHE A 126 15.04 16.02 -10.06
CA PHE A 126 13.61 16.15 -9.74
C PHE A 126 13.26 15.23 -8.56
N GLU A 127 12.41 15.69 -7.65
CA GLU A 127 11.91 14.85 -6.56
C GLU A 127 11.01 13.74 -7.14
N SER A 128 10.89 12.59 -6.47
CA SER A 128 9.95 11.57 -6.94
C SER A 128 8.51 12.11 -6.80
N GLY A 129 7.65 11.86 -7.79
CA GLY A 129 6.30 12.41 -7.85
C GLY A 129 6.18 13.77 -8.54
N ASP A 130 7.26 14.49 -8.83
CA ASP A 130 7.27 15.69 -9.69
C ASP A 130 7.11 15.27 -11.16
N LEU A 131 5.89 14.88 -11.52
CA LEU A 131 5.51 14.33 -12.81
C LEU A 131 5.35 15.40 -13.90
N ASN A 132 5.14 16.66 -13.51
CA ASN A 132 5.07 17.77 -14.47
C ASN A 132 6.47 18.37 -14.75
N PHE A 133 7.46 18.08 -13.91
CA PHE A 133 8.86 18.50 -13.99
C PHE A 133 9.07 20.03 -13.95
N ASP A 134 8.27 20.76 -13.17
CA ASP A 134 8.49 22.19 -12.90
C ASP A 134 9.42 22.46 -11.70
N GLY A 135 9.71 21.43 -10.89
CA GLY A 135 10.58 21.51 -9.72
C GLY A 135 9.84 21.65 -8.39
N ALA A 136 8.50 21.54 -8.38
CA ALA A 136 7.69 21.59 -7.17
C ALA A 136 6.56 20.54 -7.20
N LEU A 137 6.53 19.66 -6.20
CA LEU A 137 5.50 18.63 -6.07
C LEU A 137 4.17 19.23 -5.55
N THR A 138 3.18 19.35 -6.43
CA THR A 138 1.93 20.08 -6.23
C THR A 138 0.69 19.32 -6.75
N ALA A 139 -0.49 19.92 -6.63
CA ALA A 139 -1.73 19.38 -7.21
C ALA A 139 -1.70 19.33 -8.76
N ALA A 140 -0.75 20.01 -9.43
CA ALA A 140 -0.55 19.85 -10.86
C ALA A 140 0.02 18.45 -11.19
N ASP A 141 0.92 17.93 -10.36
CA ASP A 141 1.49 16.59 -10.49
C ASP A 141 0.46 15.51 -10.20
N TRP A 142 -0.41 15.74 -9.22
CA TRP A 142 -1.56 14.86 -8.97
C TRP A 142 -2.43 14.71 -10.21
N SER A 143 -2.66 15.81 -10.93
CA SER A 143 -3.44 15.80 -12.17
C SER A 143 -2.80 14.96 -13.28
N VAL A 144 -1.47 14.78 -13.26
CA VAL A 144 -0.74 13.86 -14.15
C VAL A 144 -0.83 12.43 -13.61
N TYR A 145 -0.57 12.25 -12.30
CA TYR A 145 -0.60 10.95 -11.62
C TYR A 145 -1.96 10.25 -11.79
N ILE A 146 -3.06 10.91 -11.43
CA ILE A 146 -4.40 10.29 -11.44
C ILE A 146 -4.91 10.05 -12.86
N ALA A 147 -4.49 10.87 -13.84
CA ALA A 147 -4.79 10.63 -15.25
C ALA A 147 -4.03 9.43 -15.83
N GLY A 148 -2.91 9.03 -15.20
CA GLY A 148 -2.15 7.84 -15.54
C GLY A 148 -2.52 6.59 -14.74
N ALA A 149 -3.23 6.74 -13.61
CA ALA A 149 -3.59 5.63 -12.73
C ALA A 149 -4.46 4.59 -13.44
N ALA A 150 -4.20 3.31 -13.15
CA ALA A 150 -4.82 2.14 -13.74
C ALA A 150 -4.70 2.02 -15.28
N LEU A 151 -3.82 2.77 -15.94
CA LEU A 151 -3.49 2.56 -17.36
C LEU A 151 -2.66 1.29 -17.56
N ASP A 152 -2.84 0.65 -18.71
CA ASP A 152 -1.92 -0.36 -19.24
C ASP A 152 -0.65 0.33 -19.74
N LEU A 153 0.44 0.23 -18.96
CA LEU A 153 1.76 0.78 -19.30
C LEU A 153 2.65 -0.24 -20.04
N THR A 154 2.12 -1.40 -20.43
CA THR A 154 2.93 -2.44 -21.06
C THR A 154 3.54 -1.96 -22.39
N GLY A 155 4.84 -2.22 -22.54
CA GLY A 155 5.60 -1.80 -23.72
C GLY A 155 6.16 -0.37 -23.66
N MET A 156 5.89 0.40 -22.59
CA MET A 156 6.64 1.61 -22.27
C MET A 156 8.04 1.28 -21.72
N SER A 157 9.00 2.20 -21.83
CA SER A 157 10.23 2.15 -21.02
C SER A 157 9.98 2.62 -19.58
N ALA A 158 10.87 2.29 -18.64
CA ALA A 158 10.77 2.76 -17.25
C ALA A 158 10.61 4.29 -17.16
N ALA A 159 11.38 5.03 -17.95
CA ALA A 159 11.28 6.50 -18.01
C ALA A 159 9.96 7.00 -18.61
N GLN A 160 9.29 6.23 -19.46
CA GLN A 160 7.97 6.56 -20.03
C GLN A 160 6.84 6.20 -19.08
N ALA A 161 6.89 5.01 -18.47
CA ALA A 161 5.96 4.57 -17.44
C ALA A 161 5.98 5.54 -16.25
N TYR A 162 7.17 6.02 -15.85
CA TYR A 162 7.32 7.06 -14.83
C TYR A 162 6.53 8.33 -15.15
N GLN A 163 6.54 8.80 -16.40
CA GLN A 163 5.76 9.98 -16.80
C GLN A 163 4.24 9.75 -16.78
N ALA A 164 3.81 8.48 -16.77
CA ALA A 164 2.43 8.05 -16.54
C ALA A 164 2.15 7.70 -15.06
N GLY A 165 3.09 7.92 -14.15
CA GLY A 165 2.91 7.74 -12.70
C GLY A 165 3.35 6.40 -12.11
N ASP A 166 4.03 5.54 -12.87
CA ASP A 166 4.76 4.37 -12.34
C ASP A 166 5.99 4.85 -11.55
N LEU A 167 5.90 4.87 -10.22
CA LEU A 167 6.93 5.40 -9.33
C LEU A 167 7.83 4.31 -8.75
N ASN A 168 7.41 3.03 -8.80
CA ASN A 168 8.17 1.89 -8.31
C ASN A 168 8.93 1.13 -9.45
N ASN A 169 8.57 1.39 -10.71
CA ASN A 169 9.03 0.74 -11.93
C ASN A 169 8.67 -0.77 -12.02
N ASP A 170 7.44 -1.13 -11.69
CA ASP A 170 6.88 -2.48 -11.88
C ASP A 170 6.06 -2.63 -13.17
N GLY A 171 5.75 -1.54 -13.86
CA GLY A 171 4.98 -1.50 -15.10
C GLY A 171 3.47 -1.26 -14.91
N ALA A 172 3.02 -0.90 -13.71
CA ALA A 172 1.69 -0.40 -13.44
C ALA A 172 1.73 1.06 -12.91
N ASN A 173 0.56 1.67 -12.77
CA ASN A 173 0.36 2.81 -11.89
C ASN A 173 -0.86 2.48 -11.01
N ASP A 174 -0.61 2.03 -9.79
CA ASP A 174 -1.65 1.52 -8.89
C ASP A 174 -1.56 2.10 -7.45
N LEU A 175 -2.20 1.43 -6.48
CA LEU A 175 -2.21 1.88 -5.08
C LEU A 175 -0.83 1.87 -4.39
N PHE A 176 0.13 1.07 -4.89
CA PHE A 176 1.52 1.11 -4.43
C PHE A 176 2.22 2.39 -4.92
N ASP A 177 2.01 2.80 -6.17
CA ASP A 177 2.51 4.09 -6.68
C ASP A 177 1.83 5.27 -5.99
N PHE A 178 0.52 5.17 -5.72
CA PHE A 178 -0.17 6.21 -4.94
C PHE A 178 0.47 6.38 -3.56
N SER A 179 0.92 5.28 -2.96
CA SER A 179 1.62 5.29 -1.67
C SER A 179 2.97 6.02 -1.75
N LEU A 180 3.73 5.82 -2.84
CA LEU A 180 4.96 6.57 -3.12
C LEU A 180 4.68 8.04 -3.42
N PHE A 181 3.67 8.35 -4.24
CA PHE A 181 3.28 9.71 -4.59
C PHE A 181 2.87 10.50 -3.34
N LYS A 182 1.97 9.95 -2.53
CA LYS A 182 1.48 10.62 -1.31
C LYS A 182 2.60 10.82 -0.28
N SER A 183 3.47 9.83 -0.09
CA SER A 183 4.65 9.94 0.78
C SER A 183 5.62 11.05 0.32
N ALA A 184 5.90 11.13 -0.98
CA ALA A 184 6.72 12.20 -1.55
C ALA A 184 6.04 13.58 -1.43
N PHE A 185 4.74 13.65 -1.70
CA PHE A 185 3.95 14.87 -1.61
C PHE A 185 3.92 15.43 -0.19
N GLU A 186 3.73 14.57 0.81
CA GLU A 186 3.81 14.94 2.24
C GLU A 186 5.24 15.31 2.65
N THR A 187 6.27 14.68 2.09
CA THR A 187 7.66 15.04 2.35
C THR A 187 7.99 16.43 1.81
N ALA A 188 7.53 16.76 0.59
CA ALA A 188 7.75 18.04 -0.07
C ALA A 188 6.96 19.20 0.57
N ASN A 189 5.71 18.95 0.97
CA ASN A 189 4.80 19.98 1.50
C ASN A 189 4.74 20.01 3.04
N GLY A 190 5.28 18.99 3.71
CA GLY A 190 5.32 18.82 5.16
C GLY A 190 4.28 17.82 5.68
N VAL A 191 4.69 16.97 6.63
CA VAL A 191 3.81 16.04 7.36
C VAL A 191 2.69 16.84 8.04
N GLY A 192 1.44 16.53 7.71
CA GLY A 192 0.27 17.29 8.20
C GLY A 192 0.00 18.62 7.47
N SER A 193 0.58 18.84 6.28
CA SER A 193 0.25 19.95 5.36
C SER A 193 -1.26 20.05 5.05
N PHE A 194 -1.97 18.92 5.14
CA PHE A 194 -3.42 18.75 5.26
C PHE A 194 -4.11 19.84 6.13
N ALA A 195 -3.57 20.14 7.32
CA ALA A 195 -4.11 21.17 8.22
C ALA A 195 -3.61 22.60 7.90
N ALA A 196 -2.54 22.72 7.11
CA ALA A 196 -1.92 23.99 6.76
C ALA A 196 -2.46 24.60 5.45
N MET A 197 -2.96 23.80 4.51
CA MET A 197 -3.55 24.32 3.26
C MET A 197 -4.81 25.16 3.53
N LEU A 198 -5.57 24.83 4.58
CA LEU A 198 -6.68 25.64 5.12
C LEU A 198 -6.25 27.02 5.67
N ALA A 199 -4.95 27.31 5.77
CA ALA A 199 -4.41 28.62 6.17
C ALA A 199 -3.70 29.38 5.04
N ALA A 200 -3.54 28.76 3.85
CA ALA A 200 -2.79 29.34 2.73
C ALA A 200 -3.65 30.22 1.80
N VAL A 201 -4.99 30.09 1.84
CA VAL A 201 -5.92 31.04 1.20
C VAL A 201 -6.23 32.16 2.19
N PRO A 202 -5.88 33.44 1.89
CA PRO A 202 -6.33 34.56 2.70
C PRO A 202 -7.83 34.80 2.44
N GLU A 203 -8.69 34.11 3.18
CA GLU A 203 -10.02 34.64 3.43
C GLU A 203 -9.87 36.08 3.96
N PRO A 204 -10.69 37.04 3.52
CA PRO A 204 -10.69 38.39 4.06
C PRO A 204 -11.24 38.33 5.49
N THR A 205 -10.34 38.02 6.43
CA THR A 205 -10.61 37.78 7.85
C THR A 205 -11.63 38.78 8.40
N THR A 206 -12.47 38.32 9.32
CA THR A 206 -13.47 39.16 9.99
C THR A 206 -12.87 40.39 10.66
N THR A 207 -11.56 40.39 10.97
CA THR A 207 -10.77 41.56 11.38
C THR A 207 -10.52 42.56 10.25
N GLY A 208 -10.31 42.12 9.00
CA GLY A 208 -10.28 42.98 7.81
C GLY A 208 -11.61 43.67 7.55
N LEU A 209 -12.73 42.93 7.58
CA LEU A 209 -14.06 43.52 7.47
C LEU A 209 -14.41 44.40 8.68
N ALA A 210 -14.03 44.02 9.91
CA ALA A 210 -14.24 44.84 11.09
C ALA A 210 -13.38 46.10 11.12
N THR A 211 -12.15 46.08 10.59
CA THR A 211 -11.31 47.28 10.45
C THR A 211 -11.81 48.18 9.32
N LEU A 212 -12.27 47.63 8.20
CA LEU A 212 -12.94 48.42 7.15
C LEU A 212 -14.23 49.07 7.69
N ALA A 213 -15.06 48.31 8.42
CA ALA A 213 -16.26 48.81 9.07
C ALA A 213 -15.95 49.86 10.15
N ALA A 214 -14.91 49.66 10.96
CA ALA A 214 -14.47 50.64 11.96
C ALA A 214 -13.92 51.92 11.32
N CYS A 215 -13.21 51.81 10.19
CA CYS A 215 -12.76 52.96 9.39
C CYS A 215 -13.94 53.71 8.76
N LEU A 216 -14.94 53.01 8.22
CA LEU A 216 -16.16 53.60 7.66
C LEU A 216 -17.03 54.27 8.75
N LEU A 217 -17.18 53.64 9.92
CA LEU A 217 -17.88 54.21 11.08
C LEU A 217 -17.11 55.38 11.72
N GLY A 218 -15.78 55.34 11.68
CA GLY A 218 -14.89 56.43 12.11
C GLY A 218 -14.93 57.63 11.17
N ALA A 219 -14.95 57.40 9.86
CA ALA A 219 -15.13 58.44 8.85
C ALA A 219 -16.55 59.05 8.90
N GLY A 220 -17.58 58.22 9.11
CA GLY A 220 -18.98 58.65 9.22
C GLY A 220 -19.30 59.56 10.41
N ARG A 221 -18.48 59.57 11.47
CA ARG A 221 -18.69 60.40 12.67
C ARG A 221 -18.03 61.78 12.64
N ARG A 222 -17.41 62.20 11.53
CA ARG A 222 -16.83 63.55 11.38
C ARG A 222 -17.69 64.51 10.55
N ARG A 223 -18.96 64.66 10.90
CA ARG A 223 -19.81 65.83 10.54
C ARG A 223 -20.94 65.97 11.57
N THR A 224 -21.22 67.21 11.99
CA THR A 224 -22.06 67.59 13.15
C THR A 224 -21.43 67.19 14.51
N THR A 225 -21.39 68.02 15.55
CA THR A 225 -21.92 69.39 15.76
C THR A 225 -20.95 70.19 16.64
N ALA A 226 -20.97 71.51 16.54
CA ALA A 226 -20.08 72.39 17.29
C ALA A 226 -20.75 73.04 18.52
N ARG A 227 -19.91 73.38 19.51
CA ARG A 227 -20.03 74.46 20.54
C ARG A 227 -20.69 74.17 21.92
N ARG A 228 -19.93 74.62 22.94
CA ARG A 228 -20.29 75.02 24.33
C ARG A 228 -20.60 73.89 25.34
N CYS A 229 -20.25 73.99 26.64
CA CYS A 229 -19.21 74.79 27.34
C CYS A 229 -19.01 74.28 28.81
N ALA A 230 -17.81 74.49 29.37
CA ALA A 230 -17.47 74.68 30.79
C ALA A 230 -17.61 73.57 31.87
N SER A 231 -16.45 73.19 32.45
CA SER A 231 -16.21 72.71 33.85
C SER A 231 -16.82 71.34 34.24
N ARG A 232 -16.31 70.51 35.15
CA ARG A 232 -15.29 70.57 36.24
C ARG A 232 -14.93 69.10 36.60
N THR A 233 -13.83 68.68 37.24
CA THR A 233 -12.68 69.33 37.93
C THR A 233 -11.43 68.42 37.73
N ALA A 234 -10.20 68.92 37.93
CA ALA A 234 -8.98 68.09 37.86
C ALA A 234 -8.64 67.37 39.19
N THR A 235 -8.20 66.11 39.13
CA THR A 235 -7.31 65.53 40.17
C THR A 235 -6.40 64.45 39.60
N ARG A 236 -5.16 64.43 40.07
CA ARG A 236 -4.11 63.45 39.70
C ARG A 236 -4.40 62.09 40.35
N LEU A 237 -4.05 61.01 39.68
CA LEU A 237 -3.55 59.81 40.35
C LEU A 237 -2.20 59.42 39.74
N GLY A 238 -1.16 59.33 40.58
CA GLY A 238 0.15 58.87 40.17
C GLY A 238 0.53 57.60 40.94
N ARG A 239 1.12 56.64 40.21
CA ARG A 239 1.91 55.50 40.70
C ARG A 239 1.31 54.62 41.82
N ARG A 240 1.14 53.33 41.50
CA ARG A 240 2.03 52.26 42.01
C ARG A 240 1.88 50.96 41.22
N THR A 241 3.01 50.27 41.02
CA THR A 241 3.21 48.80 40.85
C THR A 241 2.19 48.05 39.98
N MET A 242 2.50 47.55 38.77
CA MET A 242 3.62 46.66 38.40
C MET A 242 3.74 45.41 39.28
N SER A 243 2.85 44.43 39.04
CA SER A 243 3.06 42.98 39.18
C SER A 243 1.80 42.24 38.69
N ARG A 244 1.93 40.95 38.30
CA ARG A 244 0.85 39.99 37.95
C ARG A 244 0.08 40.22 36.62
N TRP A 245 0.75 40.01 35.48
CA TRP A 245 0.15 39.46 34.24
C TRP A 245 1.18 38.65 33.43
N LEU A 246 1.98 37.83 34.12
CA LEU A 246 2.96 36.92 33.50
C LEU A 246 2.94 35.56 34.23
N ALA A 247 1.76 34.95 34.31
CA ALA A 247 1.52 33.67 35.00
C ALA A 247 0.30 32.92 34.42
N LEU A 248 0.06 33.05 33.11
CA LEU A 248 -1.07 32.44 32.39
C LEU A 248 -0.68 32.03 30.95
N LEU A 249 0.62 31.81 30.72
CA LEU A 249 1.20 31.36 29.44
C LEU A 249 2.21 30.22 29.63
N PHE A 250 2.13 29.51 30.75
CA PHE A 250 2.98 28.35 31.11
C PHE A 250 2.17 27.30 31.91
N ALA A 251 0.97 27.02 31.40
CA ALA A 251 0.06 25.97 31.90
C ALA A 251 -0.74 25.34 30.74
N ALA A 252 -0.09 25.22 29.58
CA ALA A 252 -0.63 24.60 28.36
C ALA A 252 0.43 23.68 27.70
N THR A 253 1.38 23.19 28.51
CA THR A 253 2.34 22.13 28.18
C THR A 253 2.19 21.05 29.24
N ALA A 254 2.19 19.78 28.82
CA ALA A 254 1.85 18.60 29.63
C ALA A 254 0.37 18.43 30.02
N LEU A 255 -0.53 18.49 29.04
CA LEU A 255 -1.40 17.32 28.80
C LEU A 255 -1.00 16.69 27.47
N CYS A 256 0.11 15.96 27.48
CA CYS A 256 0.21 14.81 26.60
C CYS A 256 -0.84 13.81 27.12
N THR A 257 -2.03 13.82 26.52
CA THR A 257 -2.76 12.56 26.43
C THR A 257 -1.81 11.62 25.69
N ALA A 258 -1.30 10.60 26.39
CA ALA A 258 -0.68 9.49 25.70
C ALA A 258 -1.71 9.04 24.64
N ALA A 259 -1.27 8.91 23.38
CA ALA A 259 -2.01 8.08 22.46
C ALA A 259 -2.26 6.73 23.15
N PRO A 260 -3.42 6.07 22.96
CA PRO A 260 -3.49 4.66 23.31
C PRO A 260 -2.28 3.98 22.64
N SER A 261 -1.51 3.20 23.40
CA SER A 261 -0.35 2.49 22.88
C SER A 261 -0.81 1.62 21.72
N ARG A 262 -0.53 2.10 20.51
CA ARG A 262 -0.89 1.43 19.27
C ARG A 262 -0.16 0.09 19.26
N ALA A 263 -0.90 -0.95 18.87
CA ALA A 263 -0.34 -2.25 18.57
C ALA A 263 0.90 -2.11 17.67
N ALA A 264 2.08 -2.53 18.15
CA ALA A 264 3.34 -2.27 17.48
C ALA A 264 3.91 -3.57 16.88
N ILE A 265 3.92 -3.61 15.55
CA ILE A 265 4.94 -4.37 14.84
C ILE A 265 6.29 -3.73 15.21
N LEU A 266 7.26 -4.54 15.61
CA LEU A 266 8.56 -4.13 16.14
C LEU A 266 9.67 -4.25 15.09
N GLU A 267 9.57 -5.29 14.26
CA GLU A 267 10.50 -5.65 13.18
C GLU A 267 9.64 -6.27 12.06
N GLU A 268 9.90 -5.98 10.79
CA GLU A 268 9.10 -6.53 9.68
C GLU A 268 9.94 -6.72 8.41
N PHE A 269 9.78 -7.86 7.74
CA PHE A 269 10.40 -8.17 6.46
C PHE A 269 9.32 -8.67 5.51
N LEU A 270 9.05 -7.90 4.45
CA LEU A 270 8.07 -8.20 3.40
C LEU A 270 8.65 -8.94 2.19
N PHE A 271 9.98 -9.11 2.12
CA PHE A 271 10.70 -9.80 1.04
C PHE A 271 10.37 -9.35 -0.40
N GLY A 272 9.96 -8.09 -0.56
CA GLY A 272 9.65 -7.46 -1.86
C GLY A 272 10.87 -7.03 -2.68
N GLU A 273 12.09 -7.27 -2.20
CA GLU A 273 13.33 -6.90 -2.89
C GLU A 273 13.59 -7.73 -4.15
N SER A 274 14.53 -7.28 -4.98
CA SER A 274 14.87 -7.94 -6.25
C SER A 274 15.28 -9.42 -6.07
N ASN A 275 14.87 -10.26 -7.02
CA ASN A 275 15.20 -11.69 -7.03
C ASN A 275 16.73 -11.94 -6.90
N GLY A 276 17.10 -12.84 -5.99
CA GLY A 276 18.50 -13.15 -5.66
C GLY A 276 19.06 -12.38 -4.46
N THR A 277 18.31 -11.45 -3.87
CA THR A 277 18.68 -10.80 -2.60
C THR A 277 18.78 -11.85 -1.49
N LEU A 278 19.86 -11.81 -0.70
CA LEU A 278 20.08 -12.73 0.42
C LEU A 278 19.32 -12.25 1.68
N LEU A 279 19.17 -13.08 2.71
CA LEU A 279 18.41 -12.70 3.92
C LEU A 279 19.02 -11.49 4.63
N SER A 280 20.36 -11.39 4.64
CA SER A 280 21.11 -10.24 5.15
C SER A 280 20.92 -8.95 4.34
N GLY A 281 20.39 -9.05 3.12
CA GLY A 281 20.01 -7.92 2.27
C GLY A 281 18.53 -7.53 2.36
N ALA A 282 17.68 -8.31 3.03
CA ALA A 282 16.27 -7.99 3.20
C ALA A 282 16.10 -6.72 4.05
N GLN A 283 15.26 -5.80 3.59
CA GLN A 283 14.97 -4.56 4.29
C GLN A 283 14.00 -4.82 5.45
N ASN A 284 14.30 -4.21 6.58
CA ASN A 284 13.37 -4.14 7.69
C ASN A 284 12.45 -2.93 7.51
N ASN A 285 11.17 -3.18 7.25
CA ASN A 285 10.16 -2.17 6.90
C ASN A 285 9.79 -1.26 8.09
N VAL A 286 9.98 -1.72 9.33
CA VAL A 286 9.68 -0.97 10.55
C VAL A 286 10.94 -0.38 11.21
N ASN A 287 12.02 -1.16 11.27
CA ASN A 287 13.25 -0.80 11.96
C ASN A 287 14.45 -0.96 11.02
N SER A 288 14.56 -0.06 10.04
CA SER A 288 15.52 -0.13 8.93
C SER A 288 17.01 -0.15 9.33
N GLY A 289 17.33 0.05 10.62
CA GLY A 289 18.67 -0.09 11.18
C GLY A 289 19.00 -1.49 11.71
N ASN A 290 18.02 -2.40 11.76
CA ASN A 290 18.16 -3.76 12.28
C ASN A 290 17.96 -4.79 11.16
N GLN A 291 18.98 -5.61 10.89
CA GLN A 291 19.03 -6.52 9.74
C GLN A 291 19.45 -7.93 10.19
N TRP A 292 19.02 -8.94 9.44
CA TRP A 292 19.41 -10.32 9.68
C TRP A 292 20.93 -10.50 9.51
N ASN A 293 21.55 -11.10 10.53
CA ASN A 293 22.85 -11.72 10.38
C ASN A 293 22.65 -13.14 9.83
N GLU A 294 23.05 -13.33 8.58
CA GLU A 294 22.82 -14.54 7.81
C GLU A 294 24.09 -15.40 7.75
N ASP A 295 23.93 -16.72 7.96
CA ASP A 295 24.98 -17.67 7.62
C ASP A 295 24.97 -17.92 6.10
N ALA A 296 25.45 -16.94 5.33
CA ALA A 296 25.43 -16.97 3.87
C ALA A 296 26.27 -18.12 3.28
N GLY A 297 27.14 -18.76 4.08
CA GLY A 297 27.87 -19.96 3.68
C GLY A 297 26.95 -21.18 3.67
N ASP A 298 26.29 -21.46 4.79
CA ASP A 298 25.43 -22.63 4.93
C ASP A 298 24.01 -22.41 4.36
N MET A 299 23.56 -21.17 4.18
CA MET A 299 22.29 -20.82 3.49
C MET A 299 22.40 -20.82 1.96
N ALA A 300 23.59 -20.98 1.38
CA ALA A 300 23.85 -20.85 -0.06
C ALA A 300 22.84 -21.61 -0.95
N GLY A 301 22.19 -20.86 -1.86
CA GLY A 301 21.07 -21.32 -2.69
C GLY A 301 19.72 -20.73 -2.26
N SER A 302 19.59 -20.30 -1.01
CA SER A 302 18.44 -19.56 -0.49
C SER A 302 18.54 -18.08 -0.86
N SER A 303 17.42 -17.44 -1.19
CA SER A 303 17.34 -16.03 -1.61
C SER A 303 15.88 -15.59 -1.76
N ILE A 304 15.63 -14.29 -1.81
CA ILE A 304 14.35 -13.72 -2.20
C ILE A 304 14.05 -14.08 -3.66
N GLN A 305 12.85 -14.60 -3.90
CA GLN A 305 12.33 -14.98 -5.22
C GLN A 305 10.83 -14.68 -5.28
N ASN A 306 10.44 -13.77 -6.18
CA ASN A 306 9.06 -13.40 -6.49
C ASN A 306 8.25 -12.93 -5.26
N GLY A 307 8.83 -12.05 -4.44
CA GLY A 307 8.16 -11.50 -3.25
C GLY A 307 8.22 -12.37 -1.99
N SER A 308 8.94 -13.50 -2.00
CA SER A 308 9.09 -14.36 -0.83
C SER A 308 10.54 -14.76 -0.61
N PHE A 309 10.99 -14.93 0.63
CA PHE A 309 12.29 -15.52 0.94
C PHE A 309 12.24 -17.05 0.76
N ARG A 310 12.89 -17.55 -0.30
CA ARG A 310 12.98 -18.98 -0.61
C ARG A 310 14.17 -19.64 0.09
N ILE A 311 13.87 -20.69 0.84
CA ILE A 311 14.85 -21.64 1.38
C ILE A 311 15.07 -22.76 0.36
N ALA A 312 16.29 -22.89 -0.14
CA ALA A 312 16.67 -23.92 -1.13
C ALA A 312 18.14 -24.38 -0.97
N LYS A 313 18.67 -24.35 0.25
CA LYS A 313 20.08 -24.66 0.54
C LYS A 313 20.41 -26.13 0.25
N SER A 314 21.54 -26.39 -0.41
CA SER A 314 21.90 -27.71 -0.94
C SER A 314 22.98 -28.47 -0.13
N ASN A 315 23.01 -28.26 1.18
CA ASN A 315 24.00 -28.84 2.10
C ASN A 315 23.34 -29.31 3.42
N ASP A 316 24.07 -30.14 4.19
CA ASP A 316 23.56 -30.77 5.42
C ASP A 316 23.84 -29.97 6.70
N ASN A 317 24.45 -28.79 6.61
CA ASN A 317 24.80 -27.97 7.78
C ASN A 317 23.60 -27.19 8.33
N PHE A 318 23.77 -26.58 9.50
CA PHE A 318 22.80 -25.66 10.09
C PHE A 318 23.04 -24.24 9.56
N GLY A 319 22.17 -23.74 8.67
CA GLY A 319 22.15 -22.32 8.32
C GLY A 319 21.53 -21.52 9.46
N THR A 320 22.35 -21.03 10.41
CA THR A 320 21.87 -20.33 11.61
C THR A 320 21.85 -18.82 11.44
N ASN A 321 20.70 -18.28 11.03
CA ASN A 321 20.49 -16.85 10.86
C ASN A 321 19.87 -16.25 12.13
N TYR A 322 20.21 -15.02 12.48
CA TYR A 322 19.64 -14.35 13.65
C TYR A 322 19.42 -12.86 13.43
N LEU A 323 18.52 -12.30 14.23
CA LEU A 323 18.25 -10.87 14.35
C LEU A 323 18.30 -10.54 15.84
N ASP A 324 19.19 -9.62 16.24
CA ASP A 324 19.20 -9.10 17.61
C ASP A 324 17.97 -8.20 17.79
N ILE A 325 17.30 -8.26 18.94
CA ILE A 325 16.09 -7.47 19.22
C ILE A 325 16.19 -6.82 20.60
N ALA A 326 15.26 -5.91 20.91
CA ALA A 326 15.17 -5.37 22.26
C ALA A 326 14.74 -6.48 23.26
N ASN A 327 15.41 -6.57 24.42
CA ASN A 327 15.07 -7.55 25.45
C ASN A 327 13.58 -7.52 25.83
N VAL A 328 12.93 -8.66 25.70
CA VAL A 328 11.57 -8.90 26.20
C VAL A 328 11.71 -9.26 27.68
N THR A 329 11.43 -8.30 28.56
CA THR A 329 11.62 -8.44 30.03
C THR A 329 10.30 -8.50 30.80
N THR A 330 9.18 -8.35 30.10
CA THR A 330 7.81 -8.37 30.62
C THR A 330 6.85 -8.33 29.43
N GLY A 331 5.60 -8.74 29.62
CA GLY A 331 4.61 -8.72 28.55
C GLY A 331 4.69 -9.96 27.67
N LYS A 332 4.16 -9.82 26.47
CA LYS A 332 4.17 -10.85 25.43
C LYS A 332 4.77 -10.28 24.16
N VAL A 333 5.54 -11.09 23.45
CA VAL A 333 6.04 -10.79 22.11
C VAL A 333 5.87 -12.01 21.23
N TRP A 334 5.47 -11.79 19.99
CA TRP A 334 5.26 -12.82 18.99
C TRP A 334 6.23 -12.66 17.83
N LEU A 335 6.84 -13.78 17.41
CA LEU A 335 7.53 -13.92 16.13
C LEU A 335 6.56 -14.63 15.18
N VAL A 336 6.17 -13.96 14.10
CA VAL A 336 5.17 -14.45 13.16
C VAL A 336 5.79 -14.63 11.78
N ALA A 337 5.63 -15.83 11.21
CA ALA A 337 5.99 -16.14 9.83
C ALA A 337 4.74 -16.50 9.03
N GLU A 338 4.49 -15.73 7.97
CA GLU A 338 3.47 -15.99 6.96
C GLU A 338 4.19 -16.67 5.77
N ILE A 339 3.69 -17.83 5.35
CA ILE A 339 4.39 -18.79 4.48
C ILE A 339 3.55 -18.96 3.21
N ALA A 340 4.14 -18.58 2.07
CA ALA A 340 3.49 -18.64 0.76
C ALA A 340 3.26 -20.08 0.28
N GLY A 341 4.21 -20.97 0.59
CA GLY A 341 4.10 -22.39 0.26
C GLY A 341 5.40 -23.16 0.45
N TRP A 342 5.35 -24.45 0.16
CA TRP A 342 6.52 -25.33 0.18
C TRP A 342 6.32 -26.54 -0.74
N ASN A 343 7.44 -27.07 -1.21
CA ASN A 343 7.52 -28.37 -1.87
C ASN A 343 8.65 -29.16 -1.22
N LEU A 344 8.29 -30.26 -0.59
CA LEU A 344 9.21 -31.22 -0.01
C LEU A 344 9.01 -32.52 -0.80
N SER A 345 9.97 -32.84 -1.68
CA SER A 345 9.85 -33.89 -2.67
C SER A 345 9.64 -35.24 -1.98
N SER A 346 8.62 -35.96 -2.44
CA SER A 346 8.32 -37.33 -1.99
C SER A 346 9.15 -38.39 -2.72
N THR A 347 10.09 -37.98 -3.57
CA THR A 347 10.85 -38.90 -4.43
C THR A 347 12.00 -39.53 -3.66
N VAL A 348 11.71 -40.67 -3.02
CA VAL A 348 12.58 -41.44 -2.13
C VAL A 348 13.88 -41.89 -2.81
N GLY A 349 14.89 -41.03 -2.77
CA GLY A 349 16.27 -41.31 -3.10
C GLY A 349 17.16 -40.50 -2.15
N GLY A 350 18.24 -41.10 -1.66
CA GLY A 350 19.09 -40.53 -0.58
C GLY A 350 19.89 -39.27 -0.96
N ALA A 351 19.47 -38.54 -1.98
CA ALA A 351 19.95 -37.21 -2.35
C ALA A 351 18.89 -36.10 -2.12
N ASN A 352 17.62 -36.45 -1.87
CA ASN A 352 16.49 -35.51 -1.65
C ASN A 352 15.79 -35.68 -0.29
N PHE A 353 16.10 -36.74 0.45
CA PHE A 353 15.60 -36.94 1.82
C PHE A 353 16.50 -37.93 2.55
N ASN A 354 16.98 -37.57 3.75
CA ASN A 354 17.73 -38.46 4.62
C ASN A 354 16.96 -38.74 5.92
N ALA A 355 16.47 -39.97 6.09
CA ALA A 355 15.76 -40.37 7.32
C ALA A 355 16.63 -40.36 8.60
N ALA A 356 17.96 -40.27 8.47
CA ALA A 356 18.87 -40.06 9.60
C ALA A 356 19.15 -38.58 9.91
N GLU A 357 18.92 -37.69 8.93
CA GLU A 357 19.21 -36.25 8.96
C GLU A 357 18.00 -35.49 8.35
N PRO A 358 16.84 -35.50 9.04
CA PRO A 358 15.62 -34.93 8.51
C PRO A 358 15.71 -33.40 8.41
N GLU A 359 15.06 -32.83 7.40
CA GLU A 359 15.05 -31.39 7.16
C GLU A 359 14.20 -30.68 8.22
N GLU A 360 14.71 -29.57 8.75
CA GLU A 360 14.03 -28.79 9.79
C GLU A 360 14.10 -27.30 9.48
N ILE A 361 13.00 -26.59 9.74
CA ILE A 361 12.98 -25.12 9.81
C ILE A 361 12.58 -24.74 11.23
N ARG A 362 13.38 -23.91 11.88
CA ARG A 362 13.19 -23.51 13.27
C ARG A 362 13.08 -22.00 13.37
N LEU A 363 12.03 -21.54 14.06
CA LEU A 363 11.84 -20.16 14.47
C LEU A 363 11.93 -20.14 15.99
N ALA A 364 12.86 -19.37 16.54
CA ALA A 364 13.13 -19.37 17.98
C ALA A 364 13.35 -17.96 18.53
N PHE A 365 12.86 -17.73 19.75
CA PHE A 365 13.42 -16.70 20.63
C PHE A 365 14.59 -17.28 21.40
N LEU A 366 15.64 -16.48 21.58
CA LEU A 366 16.84 -16.83 22.32
C LEU A 366 17.10 -15.84 23.44
N ASP A 367 17.80 -16.33 24.44
CA ASP A 367 18.47 -15.54 25.45
C ASP A 367 19.96 -15.39 25.13
N ASN A 368 20.55 -14.31 25.64
CA ASN A 368 21.94 -13.97 25.44
C ASN A 368 22.74 -14.36 26.68
N ASP A 369 23.41 -15.51 26.57
CA ASP A 369 24.26 -16.06 27.61
C ASP A 369 25.57 -15.26 27.85
N GLY A 370 25.71 -14.05 27.28
CA GLY A 370 26.91 -13.21 27.38
C GLY A 370 26.77 -11.80 26.80
N SER A 371 27.84 -11.33 26.13
CA SER A 371 27.94 -10.01 25.49
C SER A 371 27.86 -10.08 23.96
N ASP A 372 27.65 -11.27 23.41
CA ASP A 372 27.89 -11.59 22.01
C ASP A 372 26.54 -11.64 21.26
N GLN A 373 26.54 -11.23 20.00
CA GLN A 373 25.33 -11.12 19.20
C GLN A 373 24.72 -12.49 18.86
N GLY A 374 23.40 -12.56 18.73
CA GLY A 374 22.68 -13.73 18.22
C GLY A 374 22.35 -14.85 19.21
N GLY A 375 22.71 -14.71 20.50
CA GLY A 375 22.30 -15.61 21.60
C GLY A 375 22.69 -17.09 21.45
N SER A 376 22.35 -17.93 22.42
CA SER A 376 22.59 -19.39 22.29
C SER A 376 21.53 -20.28 22.94
N THR A 377 21.01 -19.85 24.09
CA THR A 377 19.97 -20.57 24.83
C THR A 377 18.57 -20.26 24.28
N ILE A 378 17.75 -21.28 24.02
CA ILE A 378 16.38 -21.12 23.48
C ILE A 378 15.39 -20.72 24.59
N THR A 379 14.67 -19.60 24.42
CA THR A 379 13.53 -19.20 25.26
C THR A 379 12.26 -19.91 24.79
N GLY A 380 11.95 -19.82 23.50
CA GLY A 380 10.79 -20.46 22.86
C GLY A 380 11.16 -20.90 21.45
N GLN A 381 10.61 -22.01 20.93
CA GLN A 381 10.83 -22.41 19.54
C GLN A 381 9.63 -23.16 18.94
N ALA A 382 9.24 -22.71 17.75
CA ALA A 382 8.41 -23.44 16.80
C ALA A 382 9.33 -24.14 15.77
N GLN A 383 9.06 -25.40 15.48
CA GLN A 383 9.87 -26.18 14.53
C GLN A 383 8.98 -26.93 13.55
N PHE A 384 9.15 -26.63 12.26
CA PHE A 384 8.76 -27.51 11.18
C PHE A 384 9.83 -28.60 11.02
N GLN A 385 9.44 -29.86 10.90
CA GLN A 385 10.38 -30.97 10.71
C GLN A 385 9.83 -32.03 9.78
N ARG A 386 10.69 -32.60 8.92
CA ARG A 386 10.42 -33.92 8.37
C ARG A 386 10.60 -34.98 9.47
N THR A 387 9.83 -36.06 9.38
CA THR A 387 9.97 -37.21 10.28
C THR A 387 10.79 -38.30 9.58
N ALA A 388 11.47 -39.16 10.33
CA ALA A 388 12.21 -40.31 9.76
C ALA A 388 11.32 -41.29 8.96
N ALA A 389 9.98 -41.18 9.08
CA ALA A 389 9.00 -41.93 8.30
C ALA A 389 8.61 -41.23 6.97
N GLY A 390 9.21 -40.07 6.65
CA GLY A 390 8.90 -39.26 5.45
C GLY A 390 7.67 -38.36 5.58
N GLY A 391 7.14 -38.16 6.79
CA GLY A 391 6.08 -37.16 7.05
C GLY A 391 6.66 -35.76 7.25
N PHE A 392 5.79 -34.76 7.36
CA PHE A 392 6.13 -33.38 7.71
C PHE A 392 5.18 -32.90 8.82
N GLU A 393 5.68 -32.15 9.80
CA GLU A 393 4.89 -31.72 10.95
C GLU A 393 5.43 -30.44 11.61
N LEU A 394 4.55 -29.70 12.28
CA LEU A 394 4.87 -28.58 13.15
C LEU A 394 4.83 -29.03 14.62
N VAL A 395 5.85 -28.67 15.39
CA VAL A 395 5.99 -28.99 16.82
C VAL A 395 6.50 -27.78 17.62
N GLY A 396 6.15 -27.72 18.90
CA GLY A 396 6.83 -26.86 19.88
C GLY A 396 7.84 -27.67 20.68
N ARG A 397 9.07 -27.17 20.81
CA ARG A 397 10.10 -27.78 21.67
C ARG A 397 11.23 -26.82 22.06
N LEU A 398 11.77 -26.95 23.28
CA LEU A 398 12.98 -26.22 23.70
C LEU A 398 14.28 -27.02 23.58
N THR A 399 14.20 -28.35 23.41
CA THR A 399 15.39 -29.22 23.31
C THR A 399 15.25 -30.22 22.18
N THR A 400 16.38 -30.69 21.62
CA THR A 400 16.39 -31.73 20.58
C THR A 400 15.93 -33.12 21.06
N SER A 401 15.70 -33.29 22.37
CA SER A 401 15.38 -34.59 22.98
C SER A 401 13.90 -34.79 23.33
N SER A 402 13.08 -33.72 23.31
CA SER A 402 11.64 -33.78 23.59
C SER A 402 10.84 -32.98 22.57
N ILE A 403 9.61 -33.42 22.30
CA ILE A 403 8.53 -32.55 21.83
C ILE A 403 7.78 -32.15 23.09
N ASP A 404 7.59 -30.85 23.27
CA ASP A 404 6.88 -30.34 24.45
C ASP A 404 5.38 -30.24 24.14
N PHE A 405 4.99 -29.94 22.89
CA PHE A 405 3.62 -30.05 22.38
C PHE A 405 3.54 -30.14 20.84
N GLY A 406 2.38 -30.55 20.33
CA GLY A 406 2.20 -31.06 18.95
C GLY A 406 2.24 -32.60 18.90
N PRO A 407 2.46 -33.23 17.72
CA PRO A 407 2.65 -32.60 16.41
C PRO A 407 1.35 -32.20 15.73
N TYR A 408 1.40 -31.17 14.89
CA TYR A 408 0.40 -30.90 13.86
C TYR A 408 0.89 -31.44 12.51
N PRO A 409 0.24 -32.48 11.94
CA PRO A 409 0.66 -33.05 10.66
C PRO A 409 0.46 -32.07 9.50
N LEU A 410 1.46 -31.97 8.63
CA LEU A 410 1.45 -31.11 7.45
C LEU A 410 1.58 -31.94 6.17
N ALA A 411 1.02 -31.43 5.08
CA ALA A 411 1.26 -31.97 3.74
C ALA A 411 2.71 -31.69 3.31
N LEU A 412 3.33 -32.63 2.58
CA LEU A 412 4.67 -32.43 2.01
C LEU A 412 4.72 -31.33 0.92
N ASN A 413 3.58 -31.01 0.31
CA ASN A 413 3.45 -29.99 -0.72
C ASN A 413 2.28 -29.08 -0.38
N ARG A 414 2.49 -27.77 -0.49
CA ARG A 414 1.47 -26.76 -0.19
C ARG A 414 1.67 -25.51 -1.05
N ASN A 415 0.57 -25.01 -1.60
CA ASN A 415 0.47 -23.78 -2.39
C ASN A 415 -0.66 -22.87 -1.88
N THR A 416 -1.06 -23.04 -0.63
CA THR A 416 -2.06 -22.23 0.07
C THR A 416 -1.41 -21.57 1.29
N PRO A 417 -1.82 -20.36 1.70
CA PRO A 417 -1.18 -19.66 2.81
C PRO A 417 -1.18 -20.49 4.10
N PHE A 418 -0.09 -20.43 4.85
CA PHE A 418 0.01 -20.93 6.22
C PHE A 418 0.72 -19.88 7.07
N ALA A 419 0.31 -19.69 8.31
CA ALA A 419 1.08 -18.84 9.23
C ALA A 419 1.41 -19.58 10.52
N VAL A 420 2.51 -19.23 11.15
CA VAL A 420 2.88 -19.66 12.49
C VAL A 420 3.23 -18.43 13.33
N ALA A 421 2.70 -18.37 14.54
CA ALA A 421 3.05 -17.36 15.54
C ALA A 421 3.64 -18.06 16.76
N LEU A 422 4.92 -17.78 17.05
CA LEU A 422 5.60 -18.19 18.27
C LEU A 422 5.47 -17.04 19.27
N GLU A 423 4.83 -17.30 20.40
CA GLU A 423 4.70 -16.38 21.53
C GLU A 423 5.75 -16.70 22.60
N ILE A 424 6.31 -15.67 23.24
CA ILE A 424 6.86 -15.74 24.60
C ILE A 424 6.04 -14.82 25.53
N ASP A 425 5.72 -15.29 26.74
CA ASP A 425 5.00 -14.55 27.79
C ASP A 425 5.85 -14.51 29.06
N GLU A 426 6.66 -13.47 29.18
CA GLU A 426 7.58 -13.25 30.32
C GLU A 426 6.84 -12.91 31.63
N ASN A 427 5.52 -12.66 31.59
CA ASN A 427 4.74 -12.53 32.83
C ASN A 427 4.31 -13.90 33.39
N ALA A 428 4.21 -14.91 32.53
CA ALA A 428 3.74 -16.24 32.86
C ALA A 428 4.80 -17.34 32.63
N GLU A 429 6.01 -16.95 32.21
CA GLU A 429 7.20 -17.79 32.03
C GLU A 429 6.94 -19.00 31.10
N ASN A 430 6.23 -18.74 29.99
CA ASN A 430 5.85 -19.77 29.02
C ASN A 430 5.97 -19.29 27.57
N TYR A 431 6.09 -20.25 26.67
CA TYR A 431 6.03 -20.01 25.24
C TYR A 431 4.87 -20.82 24.64
N SER A 432 4.23 -20.24 23.65
CA SER A 432 3.10 -20.84 22.94
C SER A 432 3.38 -20.87 21.44
N VAL A 433 2.90 -21.89 20.72
CA VAL A 433 2.89 -21.87 19.25
C VAL A 433 1.45 -21.89 18.79
N TYR A 434 1.12 -20.98 17.88
CA TYR A 434 -0.15 -20.90 17.18
C TYR A 434 0.09 -21.09 15.69
N TYR A 435 -0.89 -21.63 14.99
CA TYR A 435 -0.83 -21.80 13.53
C TYR A 435 -2.14 -21.41 12.87
N LYS A 436 -2.04 -20.90 11.63
CA LYS A 436 -3.16 -20.53 10.78
C LYS A 436 -3.09 -21.36 9.50
N ASP A 437 -4.04 -22.25 9.30
CA ASP A 437 -4.11 -23.06 8.06
C ASP A 437 -5.09 -22.43 7.07
N GLY A 438 -4.57 -21.81 6.01
CA GLY A 438 -5.37 -21.16 4.99
C GLY A 438 -6.16 -19.96 5.53
N SER A 439 -7.46 -19.94 5.28
CA SER A 439 -8.38 -18.88 5.72
C SER A 439 -8.96 -19.06 7.12
N ASN A 440 -8.63 -20.17 7.83
CA ASN A 440 -9.08 -20.38 9.21
C ASN A 440 -8.44 -19.36 10.17
N ASP A 441 -9.01 -19.16 11.35
CA ASP A 441 -8.37 -18.38 12.43
C ASP A 441 -7.13 -19.09 13.00
N PHE A 442 -6.32 -18.36 13.78
CA PHE A 442 -5.18 -18.96 14.49
C PHE A 442 -5.66 -19.98 15.54
N ALA A 443 -5.17 -21.21 15.42
CA ALA A 443 -5.35 -22.28 16.39
C ALA A 443 -4.10 -22.43 17.28
N LEU A 444 -4.29 -22.61 18.58
CA LEU A 444 -3.22 -22.94 19.52
C LEU A 444 -2.74 -24.38 19.29
N LEU A 445 -1.45 -24.57 18.99
CA LEU A 445 -0.80 -25.88 18.96
C LEU A 445 -0.52 -26.40 20.37
N GLY A 446 -0.10 -25.49 21.26
CA GLY A 446 0.17 -25.77 22.67
C GLY A 446 1.02 -24.68 23.32
N THR A 447 1.21 -24.85 24.62
CA THR A 447 1.97 -23.95 25.51
C THR A 447 2.82 -24.79 26.46
N ALA A 448 4.08 -24.39 26.70
CA ALA A 448 4.96 -25.01 27.69
C ALA A 448 5.80 -23.96 28.42
N PRO A 449 6.26 -24.22 29.66
CA PRO A 449 7.10 -23.27 30.38
C PRO A 449 8.46 -23.08 29.71
N HIS A 450 8.98 -21.85 29.70
CA HIS A 450 10.41 -21.61 29.51
C HIS A 450 11.11 -21.44 30.86
N VAL A 451 12.42 -21.19 30.83
CA VAL A 451 13.19 -20.93 32.06
C VAL A 451 13.10 -19.44 32.37
N ALA A 452 12.87 -19.13 33.64
CA ALA A 452 12.71 -17.75 34.12
C ALA A 452 13.96 -16.89 33.94
N GLY A 453 13.75 -15.65 33.51
CA GLY A 453 14.82 -14.67 33.22
C GLY A 453 15.58 -14.95 31.93
N ARG A 454 14.88 -15.44 30.90
CA ARG A 454 15.42 -15.64 29.54
C ARG A 454 14.83 -14.60 28.60
N ASP A 455 15.29 -13.35 28.71
CA ASP A 455 14.66 -12.12 28.21
C ASP A 455 14.53 -11.95 26.67
N GLY A 456 14.33 -13.03 25.90
CA GLY A 456 14.00 -13.04 24.47
C GLY A 456 14.67 -11.94 23.63
N ASN A 457 16.00 -11.89 23.60
CA ASN A 457 16.79 -10.75 23.13
C ASN A 457 17.43 -10.95 21.75
N SER A 458 17.25 -12.12 21.14
CA SER A 458 17.40 -12.31 19.70
C SER A 458 16.38 -13.31 19.20
N VAL A 459 16.02 -13.21 17.92
CA VAL A 459 15.32 -14.29 17.21
C VAL A 459 16.28 -15.02 16.30
N ARG A 460 16.07 -16.33 16.15
CA ARG A 460 16.85 -17.19 15.26
C ARG A 460 15.93 -17.91 14.30
N PHE A 461 16.34 -17.87 13.04
CA PHE A 461 15.75 -18.59 11.93
C PHE A 461 16.79 -19.59 11.41
N VAL A 462 16.51 -20.88 11.59
CA VAL A 462 17.39 -21.98 11.17
C VAL A 462 16.73 -22.73 10.02
N ALA A 463 17.50 -22.97 8.95
CA ALA A 463 17.25 -24.08 8.03
C ALA A 463 18.33 -25.15 8.27
N ASN A 464 17.93 -26.38 8.56
CA ASN A 464 18.82 -27.51 8.86
C ASN A 464 18.61 -28.64 7.87
N ASN A 465 19.71 -29.29 7.47
CA ASN A 465 19.80 -30.26 6.36
C ASN A 465 19.40 -29.67 4.99
N ASN A 466 19.19 -30.53 4.00
CA ASN A 466 19.20 -30.20 2.58
C ASN A 466 17.79 -29.91 2.02
N PHE A 467 17.59 -28.71 1.48
CA PHE A 467 16.38 -28.25 0.79
C PHE A 467 16.60 -28.04 -0.71
N GLY A 468 17.77 -28.42 -1.23
CA GLY A 468 18.19 -28.19 -2.62
C GLY A 468 17.83 -29.33 -3.58
N GLY A 469 16.91 -30.23 -3.21
CA GLY A 469 16.40 -31.27 -4.09
C GLY A 469 15.65 -30.70 -5.30
N VAL A 470 15.47 -31.52 -6.34
CA VAL A 470 14.86 -31.05 -7.60
C VAL A 470 13.41 -30.63 -7.39
N GLY A 471 13.17 -29.32 -7.42
CA GLY A 471 11.86 -28.70 -7.20
C GLY A 471 11.49 -28.51 -5.74
N GLU A 472 12.41 -28.72 -4.81
CA GLU A 472 12.20 -28.47 -3.39
C GLU A 472 12.38 -26.99 -3.04
N PHE A 473 11.54 -26.49 -2.13
CA PHE A 473 11.62 -25.15 -1.58
C PHE A 473 10.73 -25.00 -0.34
N PHE A 474 10.99 -23.96 0.45
CA PHE A 474 10.05 -23.44 1.44
C PHE A 474 10.12 -21.92 1.40
N ASP A 475 8.98 -21.26 1.13
CA ASP A 475 8.91 -19.83 0.82
C ASP A 475 8.18 -19.08 1.92
N ILE A 476 8.89 -18.15 2.58
CA ILE A 476 8.33 -17.25 3.59
C ILE A 476 7.93 -15.95 2.89
N ASP A 477 6.64 -15.61 2.97
CA ASP A 477 6.05 -14.42 2.37
C ASP A 477 6.36 -13.18 3.20
N ARG A 478 6.21 -13.30 4.53
CA ARG A 478 6.44 -12.21 5.47
C ARG A 478 6.90 -12.74 6.83
N LEU A 479 7.84 -12.04 7.45
CA LEU A 479 8.39 -12.37 8.76
C LEU A 479 8.40 -11.11 9.63
N TYR A 480 7.72 -11.13 10.78
CA TYR A 480 7.63 -9.95 11.64
C TYR A 480 7.62 -10.30 13.13
N LEU A 481 8.01 -9.31 13.95
CA LEU A 481 7.82 -9.33 15.39
C LEU A 481 6.76 -8.31 15.79
N THR A 482 5.99 -8.62 16.83
CA THR A 482 4.92 -7.76 17.33
C THR A 482 4.79 -7.89 18.85
N ASP A 483 4.44 -6.80 19.54
CA ASP A 483 4.02 -6.79 20.95
C ASP A 483 2.49 -6.96 21.12
N THR A 484 1.81 -7.22 20.00
CA THR A 484 0.36 -7.35 19.90
C THR A 484 -0.02 -8.74 19.43
N ASP A 485 -0.95 -9.35 20.15
CA ASP A 485 -1.50 -10.68 19.90
C ASP A 485 -2.01 -10.82 18.45
N PRO A 486 -1.29 -11.54 17.57
CA PRO A 486 -1.67 -11.75 16.17
C PRO A 486 -2.77 -12.82 16.04
N THR A 487 -3.07 -13.56 17.12
CA THR A 487 -3.96 -14.72 17.12
C THR A 487 -5.42 -14.31 17.32
N ASN A 488 -5.63 -13.20 18.02
CA ASN A 488 -6.94 -12.56 18.23
C ASN A 488 -7.21 -11.43 17.22
N VAL A 489 -6.36 -11.31 16.18
CA VAL A 489 -6.67 -10.54 14.98
C VAL A 489 -7.58 -11.41 14.10
N THR A 490 -8.90 -11.25 14.25
CA THR A 490 -9.72 -11.32 13.05
C THR A 490 -9.09 -10.34 12.07
N ASN A 491 -8.71 -10.80 10.87
CA ASN A 491 -8.17 -9.92 9.84
C ASN A 491 -9.38 -9.17 9.24
N ASP A 492 -9.96 -8.33 10.09
CA ASP A 492 -11.02 -7.39 9.76
C ASP A 492 -10.52 -6.62 8.54
N ARG A 493 -11.27 -6.73 7.44
CA ARG A 493 -10.99 -6.09 6.16
C ARG A 493 -12.29 -5.47 5.67
N LEU A 494 -12.19 -4.42 4.85
CA LEU A 494 -13.33 -4.02 4.05
C LEU A 494 -13.75 -5.15 3.12
N THR A 495 -15.07 -5.27 2.92
CA THR A 495 -15.69 -6.29 2.09
C THR A 495 -16.33 -5.63 0.87
N LEU A 496 -15.94 -6.05 -0.32
CA LEU A 496 -16.67 -5.80 -1.56
C LEU A 496 -17.80 -6.83 -1.66
N LEU A 497 -19.04 -6.39 -1.43
CA LEU A 497 -20.23 -7.19 -1.69
C LEU A 497 -20.57 -7.11 -3.18
N VAL A 498 -20.71 -8.26 -3.83
CA VAL A 498 -21.04 -8.41 -5.25
C VAL A 498 -22.41 -9.07 -5.38
N ASN A 499 -23.42 -8.32 -5.80
CA ASN A 499 -24.73 -8.88 -6.13
C ASN A 499 -24.71 -9.44 -7.56
N THR A 500 -24.55 -10.76 -7.71
CA THR A 500 -24.40 -11.38 -9.04
C THR A 500 -25.70 -11.32 -9.87
N ALA A 501 -26.84 -11.15 -9.21
CA ALA A 501 -28.16 -11.08 -9.82
C ALA A 501 -28.51 -9.68 -10.36
N THR A 502 -28.09 -8.60 -9.70
CA THR A 502 -28.33 -7.21 -10.15
C THR A 502 -27.13 -6.56 -10.84
N GLY A 503 -25.92 -7.04 -10.55
CA GLY A 503 -24.67 -6.37 -10.89
C GLY A 503 -24.25 -5.30 -9.86
N GLU A 504 -24.97 -5.14 -8.75
CA GLU A 504 -24.63 -4.13 -7.73
C GLU A 504 -23.32 -4.49 -7.00
N LEU A 505 -22.39 -3.54 -6.93
CA LEU A 505 -21.22 -3.59 -6.06
C LEU A 505 -21.42 -2.70 -4.84
N GLN A 506 -20.93 -3.09 -3.66
CA GLN A 506 -20.89 -2.24 -2.46
C GLN A 506 -19.59 -2.45 -1.68
N ILE A 507 -18.90 -1.38 -1.27
CA ILE A 507 -17.82 -1.46 -0.27
C ILE A 507 -18.46 -1.31 1.11
N ARG A 508 -18.34 -2.32 1.97
CA ARG A 508 -18.90 -2.31 3.33
C ARG A 508 -17.87 -2.65 4.39
N ASN A 509 -18.05 -2.06 5.58
CA ASN A 509 -17.43 -2.52 6.81
C ASN A 509 -18.44 -3.33 7.63
N ASP A 510 -18.39 -4.65 7.48
CA ASP A 510 -19.13 -5.64 8.26
C ASP A 510 -18.36 -6.15 9.51
N SER A 511 -17.18 -5.57 9.75
CA SER A 511 -16.24 -5.95 10.80
C SER A 511 -16.43 -5.16 12.11
N THR A 512 -15.62 -5.45 13.13
CA THR A 512 -15.70 -4.77 14.44
C THR A 512 -14.75 -3.58 14.59
N THR A 513 -13.77 -3.46 13.69
CA THR A 513 -12.84 -2.33 13.61
C THR A 513 -13.34 -1.26 12.64
N SER A 514 -12.69 -0.09 12.64
CA SER A 514 -12.91 0.98 11.67
C SER A 514 -11.70 1.12 10.75
N PHE A 515 -11.94 1.28 9.45
CA PHE A 515 -10.89 1.55 8.47
C PHE A 515 -10.91 3.02 8.11
N ASP A 516 -9.74 3.62 7.90
CA ASP A 516 -9.63 4.91 7.23
C ASP A 516 -8.87 4.70 5.92
N ILE A 517 -9.51 4.99 4.79
CA ILE A 517 -8.97 4.69 3.46
C ILE A 517 -8.91 5.92 2.59
N ASP A 518 -7.91 5.97 1.72
CA ASP A 518 -7.71 7.06 0.76
C ASP A 518 -7.40 6.58 -0.66
N GLY A 519 -7.51 5.29 -0.91
CA GLY A 519 -7.45 4.70 -2.24
C GLY A 519 -8.15 3.35 -2.27
N TYR A 520 -8.79 3.00 -3.38
CA TYR A 520 -9.31 1.65 -3.60
C TYR A 520 -9.22 1.25 -5.06
N GLN A 521 -9.11 -0.06 -5.30
CA GLN A 521 -9.06 -0.66 -6.63
C GLN A 521 -9.88 -1.95 -6.64
N ILE A 522 -10.68 -2.12 -7.68
CA ILE A 522 -11.41 -3.35 -7.99
C ILE A 522 -10.97 -3.77 -9.40
N SER A 523 -10.27 -4.88 -9.54
CA SER A 523 -9.81 -5.40 -10.84
C SER A 523 -10.58 -6.66 -11.24
N SER A 524 -10.62 -6.98 -12.53
CA SER A 524 -11.21 -8.20 -13.07
C SER A 524 -10.34 -8.79 -14.17
N SER A 525 -9.83 -10.00 -13.94
CA SER A 525 -8.99 -10.73 -14.91
C SER A 525 -9.73 -11.16 -16.19
N SER A 526 -11.07 -11.09 -16.22
CA SER A 526 -11.92 -11.39 -17.38
C SER A 526 -12.70 -10.18 -17.90
N SER A 527 -12.45 -8.97 -17.39
CA SER A 527 -13.18 -7.73 -17.72
C SER A 527 -14.69 -7.80 -17.44
N ASP A 528 -15.07 -8.39 -16.30
CA ASP A 528 -16.48 -8.53 -15.86
C ASP A 528 -17.02 -7.33 -15.07
N LEU A 529 -16.25 -6.23 -14.98
CA LEU A 529 -16.76 -4.96 -14.45
C LEU A 529 -17.54 -4.21 -15.55
N ASN A 530 -18.30 -3.22 -15.12
CA ASN A 530 -19.20 -2.44 -15.97
C ASN A 530 -18.99 -0.95 -15.68
N PHE A 531 -17.91 -0.39 -16.24
CA PHE A 531 -17.50 0.99 -16.00
C PHE A 531 -18.62 2.00 -16.32
N GLY A 532 -19.41 1.75 -17.37
CA GLY A 532 -20.52 2.62 -17.76
C GLY A 532 -21.71 2.70 -16.78
N ASN A 533 -21.78 1.81 -15.79
CA ASN A 533 -22.77 1.83 -14.71
C ASN A 533 -22.12 1.95 -13.32
N TRP A 534 -20.82 2.24 -13.26
CA TRP A 534 -20.13 2.54 -12.02
C TRP A 534 -20.62 3.89 -11.48
N ASN A 535 -21.07 3.88 -10.24
CA ASN A 535 -21.33 5.07 -9.46
C ASN A 535 -20.11 5.22 -8.54
N SER A 536 -19.12 6.01 -8.95
CA SER A 536 -17.89 6.25 -8.17
C SER A 536 -18.18 7.04 -6.89
N LEU A 537 -17.20 7.18 -5.99
CA LEU A 537 -17.28 8.07 -4.83
C LEU A 537 -17.04 9.54 -5.24
N SER A 538 -16.26 9.78 -6.29
CA SER A 538 -16.07 11.07 -6.97
C SER A 538 -17.39 11.66 -7.50
N ASP A 539 -18.23 10.86 -8.18
CA ASP A 539 -19.49 11.31 -8.81
C ASP A 539 -20.61 11.70 -7.81
N ARG A 540 -20.38 11.57 -6.50
CA ARG A 540 -21.42 11.76 -5.49
C ARG A 540 -21.82 13.21 -5.29
N SER A 541 -23.13 13.42 -5.09
CA SER A 541 -23.73 14.72 -4.79
C SER A 541 -24.67 14.61 -3.58
N PRO A 542 -24.25 15.04 -2.38
CA PRO A 542 -22.95 15.63 -2.04
C PRO A 542 -21.79 14.64 -2.17
N ALA A 543 -20.57 15.16 -2.37
CA ALA A 543 -19.35 14.36 -2.43
C ALA A 543 -19.14 13.55 -1.13
N VAL A 544 -18.42 12.42 -1.23
CA VAL A 544 -18.09 11.58 -0.08
C VAL A 544 -16.93 12.20 0.70
N ASP A 545 -17.19 12.50 1.98
CA ASP A 545 -16.23 13.03 2.96
C ASP A 545 -15.24 14.11 2.43
N PRO A 546 -15.73 15.15 1.71
CA PRO A 546 -14.85 16.15 1.10
C PRO A 546 -14.06 16.93 2.15
N VAL A 547 -12.81 17.26 1.81
CA VAL A 547 -11.99 18.16 2.62
C VAL A 547 -12.29 19.62 2.24
N GLY A 548 -12.57 20.44 3.25
CA GLY A 548 -12.90 21.85 3.06
C GLY A 548 -14.23 22.04 2.33
N ALA A 549 -14.16 22.46 1.06
CA ALA A 549 -15.34 22.69 0.21
C ALA A 549 -15.59 21.56 -0.80
N GLY A 550 -14.64 20.65 -1.02
CA GLY A 550 -14.74 19.61 -2.07
C GLY A 550 -14.81 20.21 -3.48
N THR A 551 -13.98 21.22 -3.76
CA THR A 551 -13.98 21.95 -5.05
C THR A 551 -12.59 22.16 -5.65
N GLY A 552 -11.54 21.93 -4.86
CA GLY A 552 -10.16 21.88 -5.31
C GLY A 552 -9.73 20.48 -5.74
N ILE A 553 -8.64 20.42 -6.51
CA ILE A 553 -8.02 19.17 -6.96
C ILE A 553 -7.56 18.37 -5.74
N GLY A 554 -7.96 17.09 -5.65
CA GLY A 554 -7.65 16.22 -4.52
C GLY A 554 -8.42 16.53 -3.22
N GLU A 555 -9.36 17.49 -3.20
CA GLU A 555 -10.25 17.73 -2.04
C GLU A 555 -11.40 16.70 -1.92
N THR A 556 -11.53 15.81 -2.90
CA THR A 556 -12.45 14.67 -2.95
C THR A 556 -11.72 13.42 -3.41
N TRP A 557 -12.43 12.28 -3.43
CA TRP A 557 -12.09 11.17 -4.30
C TRP A 557 -11.98 11.66 -5.76
N ASP A 558 -10.96 11.18 -6.48
CA ASP A 558 -10.74 11.38 -7.91
C ASP A 558 -10.64 10.00 -8.60
N GLU A 559 -11.29 9.86 -9.77
CA GLU A 559 -11.26 8.63 -10.57
C GLU A 559 -9.93 8.44 -11.31
N ALA A 560 -9.42 7.21 -11.33
CA ALA A 560 -8.26 6.82 -12.12
C ALA A 560 -8.54 6.94 -13.63
N GLY A 561 -7.66 7.61 -14.37
CA GLY A 561 -7.83 7.86 -15.81
C GLY A 561 -7.87 6.61 -16.70
N GLY A 562 -7.33 5.49 -16.22
CA GLY A 562 -7.40 4.17 -16.84
C GLY A 562 -8.60 3.30 -16.41
N ALA A 563 -9.52 3.82 -15.61
CA ALA A 563 -10.72 3.09 -15.19
C ALA A 563 -11.52 2.56 -16.40
N SER A 564 -11.90 1.29 -16.33
CA SER A 564 -12.44 0.51 -17.44
C SER A 564 -13.18 -0.74 -16.93
N ASP A 565 -13.70 -1.54 -17.85
CA ASP A 565 -14.33 -2.83 -17.51
C ASP A 565 -13.36 -3.88 -16.93
N ALA A 566 -12.05 -3.63 -16.97
CA ALA A 566 -11.03 -4.47 -16.35
C ALA A 566 -10.60 -3.98 -14.96
N VAL A 567 -10.80 -2.69 -14.64
CA VAL A 567 -10.35 -2.08 -13.39
C VAL A 567 -11.15 -0.80 -13.07
N LEU A 568 -11.67 -0.70 -11.86
CA LEU A 568 -12.29 0.50 -11.29
C LEU A 568 -11.41 0.95 -10.12
N SER A 569 -10.92 2.19 -10.14
CA SER A 569 -9.97 2.67 -9.13
C SER A 569 -10.19 4.16 -8.84
N GLU A 570 -10.11 4.54 -7.57
CA GLU A 570 -10.16 5.93 -7.12
C GLU A 570 -9.13 6.17 -6.02
N ALA A 571 -8.68 7.41 -5.89
CA ALA A 571 -7.79 7.83 -4.82
C ALA A 571 -8.12 9.26 -4.34
N PHE A 572 -7.75 9.57 -3.09
CA PHE A 572 -8.08 10.80 -2.38
C PHE A 572 -6.79 11.43 -1.85
N LEU A 573 -6.22 12.37 -2.60
CA LEU A 573 -4.93 12.96 -2.27
C LEU A 573 -4.94 13.71 -0.93
N LEU A 574 -5.82 14.71 -0.79
CA LEU A 574 -5.82 15.64 0.35
C LEU A 574 -6.80 15.20 1.46
N GLY A 575 -7.25 13.95 1.45
CA GLY A 575 -8.27 13.43 2.34
C GLY A 575 -8.20 11.92 2.58
N SER A 576 -9.26 11.41 3.19
CA SER A 576 -9.55 10.00 3.45
C SER A 576 -11.05 9.84 3.82
N SER A 577 -11.55 8.61 3.82
CA SER A 577 -12.90 8.27 4.27
C SER A 577 -12.87 7.19 5.34
N VAL A 578 -13.40 7.52 6.52
CA VAL A 578 -13.51 6.58 7.65
C VAL A 578 -14.72 5.66 7.44
N PHE A 579 -14.47 4.40 7.10
CA PHE A 579 -15.43 3.32 7.16
C PHE A 579 -15.55 2.80 8.59
N ALA A 580 -16.39 3.47 9.38
CA ALA A 580 -16.83 2.98 10.68
C ALA A 580 -17.65 1.68 10.54
N THR A 581 -17.72 0.87 11.61
CA THR A 581 -18.51 -0.36 11.67
C THR A 581 -19.94 -0.15 11.18
N GLY A 582 -20.34 -0.93 10.18
CA GLY A 582 -21.67 -0.86 9.54
C GLY A 582 -21.82 0.19 8.44
N ARG A 583 -20.79 0.98 8.11
CA ARG A 583 -20.82 1.84 6.91
C ARG A 583 -20.80 0.96 5.66
N SER A 584 -21.65 1.29 4.68
CA SER A 584 -21.65 0.70 3.34
C SER A 584 -21.82 1.81 2.30
N GLU A 585 -21.02 1.76 1.25
CA GLU A 585 -21.11 2.63 0.08
C GLU A 585 -21.41 1.74 -1.15
N SER A 586 -22.62 1.86 -1.70
CA SER A 586 -22.94 1.22 -3.00
C SER A 586 -22.16 1.91 -4.12
N LEU A 587 -21.57 1.13 -5.01
CA LEU A 587 -20.86 1.56 -6.23
C LEU A 587 -21.72 1.41 -7.49
N GLY A 588 -23.03 1.19 -7.34
CA GLY A 588 -23.96 1.00 -8.45
C GLY A 588 -23.81 -0.36 -9.15
N ASN A 589 -24.41 -0.51 -10.34
CA ASN A 589 -24.45 -1.77 -11.09
C ASN A 589 -23.16 -2.01 -11.89
N ALA A 590 -22.04 -1.90 -11.19
CA ALA A 590 -20.66 -1.91 -11.67
C ALA A 590 -20.11 -3.32 -11.96
N PHE A 591 -20.86 -4.39 -11.70
CA PHE A 591 -20.56 -5.76 -12.11
C PHE A 591 -21.49 -6.22 -13.25
N ARG A 592 -20.97 -7.04 -14.16
CA ARG A 592 -21.75 -7.62 -15.27
C ARG A 592 -22.52 -8.84 -14.79
N VAL A 593 -23.85 -8.75 -14.79
CA VAL A 593 -24.72 -9.90 -14.50
C VAL A 593 -24.39 -11.08 -15.44
N GLY A 594 -23.97 -12.20 -14.85
CA GLY A 594 -23.52 -13.40 -15.57
C GLY A 594 -22.02 -13.44 -15.92
N GLY A 595 -21.23 -12.45 -15.50
CA GLY A 595 -19.76 -12.49 -15.53
C GLY A 595 -19.15 -13.43 -14.48
N ASP A 596 -17.85 -13.67 -14.53
CA ASP A 596 -17.14 -14.45 -13.52
C ASP A 596 -16.78 -13.59 -12.31
N ALA A 597 -17.59 -13.64 -11.26
CA ALA A 597 -17.31 -12.91 -10.03
C ALA A 597 -16.06 -13.40 -9.27
N ASN A 598 -15.50 -14.57 -9.61
CA ASN A 598 -14.23 -15.06 -9.06
C ASN A 598 -13.01 -14.43 -9.76
N SER A 599 -13.22 -13.69 -10.86
CA SER A 599 -12.18 -12.92 -11.53
C SER A 599 -11.78 -11.64 -10.77
N LEU A 600 -12.60 -11.26 -9.77
CA LEU A 600 -12.53 -9.99 -9.07
C LEU A 600 -11.51 -10.02 -7.94
N GLU A 601 -10.67 -8.99 -7.90
CA GLU A 601 -9.86 -8.68 -6.73
C GLU A 601 -10.24 -7.28 -6.22
N PHE A 602 -10.33 -7.13 -4.89
CA PHE A 602 -10.58 -5.86 -4.23
C PHE A 602 -9.38 -5.49 -3.37
N GLN A 603 -8.86 -4.29 -3.54
CA GLN A 603 -7.76 -3.71 -2.78
C GLN A 603 -8.16 -2.33 -2.25
N TYR A 604 -7.63 -1.95 -1.09
CA TYR A 604 -7.74 -0.60 -0.56
C TYR A 604 -6.44 -0.18 0.14
N ARG A 605 -6.16 1.12 0.15
CA ARG A 605 -5.03 1.71 0.84
C ARG A 605 -5.48 2.32 2.17
N ASN A 606 -4.81 1.95 3.25
CA ASN A 606 -5.03 2.57 4.56
C ASN A 606 -4.38 3.95 4.60
N ALA A 607 -5.15 4.98 4.94
CA ALA A 607 -4.66 6.36 4.99
C ALA A 607 -3.55 6.56 6.03
N ASP A 608 -3.68 5.93 7.22
CA ASP A 608 -2.76 6.06 8.36
C ASP A 608 -1.37 5.43 8.16
N SER A 609 -1.25 4.42 7.30
CA SER A 609 0.00 3.65 7.12
C SER A 609 0.51 3.62 5.69
N GLY A 610 -0.32 3.96 4.71
CA GLY A 610 -0.06 3.73 3.30
C GLY A 610 0.02 2.27 2.89
N ALA A 611 -0.36 1.33 3.77
CA ALA A 611 -0.39 -0.08 3.42
C ALA A 611 -1.58 -0.38 2.50
N VAL A 612 -1.29 -0.94 1.32
CA VAL A 612 -2.27 -1.54 0.41
C VAL A 612 -2.68 -2.91 0.98
N VAL A 613 -3.97 -3.16 1.08
CA VAL A 613 -4.55 -4.37 1.67
C VAL A 613 -5.60 -4.94 0.71
N ILE A 614 -5.47 -6.23 0.41
CA ILE A 614 -6.50 -6.99 -0.32
C ILE A 614 -7.71 -7.15 0.62
N GLY A 615 -8.86 -6.61 0.23
CA GLY A 615 -10.12 -6.76 0.96
C GLY A 615 -10.78 -8.13 0.75
N ASN A 616 -11.94 -8.33 1.35
CA ASN A 616 -12.76 -9.51 1.09
C ASN A 616 -13.61 -9.26 -0.18
N VAL A 617 -13.90 -10.31 -0.94
CA VAL A 617 -14.95 -10.30 -1.97
C VAL A 617 -16.04 -11.28 -1.53
N GLU A 618 -17.24 -10.78 -1.27
CA GLU A 618 -18.40 -11.59 -0.85
C GLU A 618 -19.44 -11.60 -1.96
N LEU A 619 -19.84 -12.79 -2.41
CA LEU A 619 -20.88 -12.95 -3.43
C LEU A 619 -22.25 -13.09 -2.78
N THR A 620 -23.24 -12.40 -3.33
CA THR A 620 -24.65 -12.58 -2.98
C THR A 620 -25.52 -12.67 -4.23
N ASP A 621 -26.49 -13.57 -4.20
CA ASP A 621 -27.48 -13.75 -5.27
C ASP A 621 -28.85 -13.19 -4.86
N VAL A 622 -28.89 -12.42 -3.76
CA VAL A 622 -30.11 -11.77 -3.24
C VAL A 622 -30.42 -10.54 -4.09
N GLY A 623 -30.83 -10.78 -5.33
CA GLY A 623 -31.45 -9.78 -6.19
C GLY A 623 -32.91 -9.49 -5.83
N PRO A 624 -33.56 -8.55 -6.52
CA PRO A 624 -35.01 -8.37 -6.50
C PRO A 624 -35.68 -9.70 -6.85
N SER A 625 -36.33 -10.31 -5.87
CA SER A 625 -37.02 -11.58 -6.02
C SER A 625 -38.42 -11.34 -6.60
N PRO A 626 -39.02 -12.31 -7.33
CA PRO A 626 -40.45 -12.30 -7.58
C PRO A 626 -41.31 -12.65 -6.35
N ASP A 627 -40.69 -12.95 -5.20
CA ASP A 627 -41.30 -12.79 -3.87
C ASP A 627 -41.27 -11.29 -3.53
N PHE A 628 -42.41 -10.63 -3.74
CA PHE A 628 -42.55 -9.19 -3.52
C PHE A 628 -43.13 -8.87 -2.13
N ASN A 629 -43.58 -9.90 -1.40
CA ASN A 629 -44.22 -9.74 -0.09
C ASN A 629 -43.24 -10.02 1.07
N GLY A 630 -42.15 -10.75 0.81
CA GLY A 630 -41.07 -11.09 1.72
C GLY A 630 -41.32 -12.31 2.59
N ASP A 631 -42.25 -13.20 2.23
CA ASP A 631 -42.59 -14.40 3.01
C ASP A 631 -41.77 -15.67 2.65
N GLY A 632 -40.93 -15.60 1.61
CA GLY A 632 -40.07 -16.70 1.17
C GLY A 632 -40.69 -17.64 0.14
N ALA A 633 -41.93 -17.39 -0.29
CA ALA A 633 -42.58 -18.07 -1.41
C ALA A 633 -42.77 -17.14 -2.60
N VAL A 634 -42.79 -17.70 -3.82
CA VAL A 634 -43.23 -16.99 -5.03
C VAL A 634 -44.61 -17.51 -5.42
N ASP A 635 -45.67 -16.80 -5.01
CA ASP A 635 -47.04 -17.31 -5.10
C ASP A 635 -48.07 -16.30 -5.67
N GLY A 636 -49.37 -16.56 -5.46
CA GLY A 636 -50.45 -15.70 -5.94
C GLY A 636 -50.56 -14.34 -5.24
N ALA A 637 -50.01 -14.19 -4.03
CA ALA A 637 -49.91 -12.91 -3.33
C ALA A 637 -48.95 -11.96 -4.06
N ASP A 638 -47.83 -12.49 -4.55
CA ASP A 638 -46.83 -11.74 -5.33
C ASP A 638 -47.37 -11.32 -6.69
N PHE A 639 -48.07 -12.23 -7.38
CA PHE A 639 -48.79 -11.86 -8.61
C PHE A 639 -49.72 -10.66 -8.40
N LEU A 640 -50.39 -10.57 -7.24
CA LEU A 640 -51.25 -9.45 -6.88
C LEU A 640 -50.47 -8.19 -6.48
N ILE A 641 -49.18 -8.28 -6.11
CA ILE A 641 -48.30 -7.13 -5.94
C ILE A 641 -47.86 -6.61 -7.32
N TRP A 642 -47.29 -7.46 -8.17
CA TRP A 642 -46.95 -7.10 -9.55
C TRP A 642 -48.15 -6.53 -10.32
N GLN A 643 -49.32 -7.16 -10.23
CA GLN A 643 -50.52 -6.68 -10.93
C GLN A 643 -50.95 -5.29 -10.46
N ARG A 644 -50.69 -4.92 -9.19
CA ARG A 644 -50.97 -3.58 -8.66
C ARG A 644 -49.92 -2.55 -9.08
N GLY A 645 -48.66 -2.94 -9.18
CA GLY A 645 -47.57 -2.05 -9.58
C GLY A 645 -47.37 -1.93 -11.09
N ARG A 646 -47.96 -2.80 -11.91
CA ARG A 646 -47.78 -2.82 -13.37
C ARG A 646 -47.94 -1.44 -14.02
N GLY A 647 -46.83 -0.93 -14.56
CA GLY A 647 -46.72 0.40 -15.18
C GLY A 647 -46.14 1.49 -14.27
N LEU A 648 -45.77 1.17 -13.02
CA LEU A 648 -44.95 2.04 -12.17
C LEU A 648 -43.52 2.12 -12.72
N THR A 649 -42.87 3.24 -12.43
CA THR A 649 -41.50 3.57 -12.87
C THR A 649 -40.76 4.26 -11.72
N GLY A 650 -39.43 4.18 -11.70
CA GLY A 650 -38.60 4.69 -10.61
C GLY A 650 -38.82 3.91 -9.30
N GLN A 651 -39.05 2.59 -9.38
CA GLN A 651 -39.04 1.74 -8.20
C GLN A 651 -37.59 1.55 -7.72
N THR A 652 -37.41 1.37 -6.41
CA THR A 652 -36.10 1.14 -5.78
C THR A 652 -36.08 -0.15 -4.96
N SER A 653 -37.07 -1.02 -5.19
CA SER A 653 -37.24 -2.30 -4.49
C SER A 653 -38.29 -3.14 -5.21
N ASN A 654 -38.19 -4.46 -5.07
CA ASN A 654 -39.16 -5.40 -5.63
C ASN A 654 -40.56 -5.35 -4.99
N ALA A 655 -40.73 -4.73 -3.82
CA ALA A 655 -42.00 -4.69 -3.06
C ALA A 655 -43.21 -4.08 -3.80
N GLN A 656 -42.99 -3.51 -4.99
CA GLN A 656 -44.01 -2.97 -5.89
C GLN A 656 -44.19 -3.81 -7.17
N GLY A 657 -43.48 -4.92 -7.33
CA GLY A 657 -43.54 -5.83 -8.49
C GLY A 657 -42.33 -5.80 -9.42
N ASP A 658 -41.27 -5.09 -9.05
CA ASP A 658 -40.04 -4.96 -9.84
C ASP A 658 -39.12 -6.16 -9.55
N ALA A 659 -39.21 -7.21 -10.38
CA ALA A 659 -38.53 -8.50 -10.17
C ALA A 659 -37.16 -8.58 -10.84
N ASN A 660 -36.75 -7.56 -11.59
CA ASN A 660 -35.42 -7.47 -12.18
C ASN A 660 -34.61 -6.26 -11.68
N GLY A 661 -35.24 -5.35 -10.93
CA GLY A 661 -34.59 -4.15 -10.40
C GLY A 661 -34.36 -3.06 -11.44
N ASP A 662 -35.03 -3.13 -12.61
CA ASP A 662 -34.88 -2.12 -13.67
C ASP A 662 -35.64 -0.81 -13.36
N GLY A 663 -36.36 -0.77 -12.23
CA GLY A 663 -37.14 0.36 -11.77
C GLY A 663 -38.52 0.48 -12.44
N ILE A 664 -38.89 -0.43 -13.36
CA ILE A 664 -40.08 -0.34 -14.20
C ILE A 664 -40.90 -1.64 -14.13
N VAL A 665 -42.01 -1.64 -13.38
CA VAL A 665 -42.85 -2.85 -13.24
C VAL A 665 -43.57 -3.17 -14.55
N ASN A 666 -43.05 -4.13 -15.31
CA ASN A 666 -43.40 -4.38 -16.70
C ASN A 666 -43.66 -5.88 -16.99
N GLY A 667 -43.54 -6.29 -18.27
CA GLY A 667 -43.79 -7.68 -18.69
C GLY A 667 -42.63 -8.63 -18.36
N THR A 668 -41.41 -8.10 -18.22
CA THR A 668 -40.21 -8.84 -17.84
C THR A 668 -40.33 -9.38 -16.41
N ASP A 669 -40.87 -8.59 -15.49
CA ASP A 669 -41.08 -8.98 -14.10
C ASP A 669 -42.11 -10.09 -13.95
N LEU A 670 -43.19 -10.03 -14.75
CA LEU A 670 -44.17 -11.10 -14.82
C LEU A 670 -43.54 -12.39 -15.35
N ALA A 671 -42.58 -12.30 -16.28
CA ALA A 671 -41.86 -13.47 -16.76
C ALA A 671 -40.93 -14.04 -15.67
N GLY A 672 -40.29 -13.18 -14.87
CA GLY A 672 -39.54 -13.59 -13.67
C GLY A 672 -40.42 -14.32 -12.65
N TRP A 673 -41.56 -13.73 -12.27
CA TRP A 673 -42.56 -14.36 -11.41
C TRP A 673 -43.07 -15.68 -11.98
N ALA A 674 -43.43 -15.72 -13.26
CA ALA A 674 -43.95 -16.93 -13.89
C ALA A 674 -42.90 -18.06 -14.00
N GLY A 675 -41.62 -17.71 -14.09
CA GLY A 675 -40.51 -18.66 -14.09
C GLY A 675 -40.24 -19.30 -12.73
N LEU A 676 -40.56 -18.61 -11.63
CA LEU A 676 -40.32 -19.07 -10.26
C LEU A 676 -41.59 -19.41 -9.46
N PHE A 677 -42.79 -19.24 -10.04
CA PHE A 677 -44.07 -19.52 -9.38
C PHE A 677 -44.16 -20.94 -8.79
N GLY A 678 -44.47 -21.03 -7.50
CA GLY A 678 -44.50 -22.27 -6.74
C GLY A 678 -43.14 -22.71 -6.16
N SER A 679 -42.09 -21.92 -6.38
CA SER A 679 -40.83 -22.07 -5.64
C SER A 679 -41.01 -21.54 -4.22
N ALA A 680 -40.71 -22.39 -3.24
CA ALA A 680 -40.40 -21.95 -1.89
C ALA A 680 -38.89 -22.13 -1.70
N ASN A 681 -38.19 -21.05 -1.36
CA ASN A 681 -36.75 -21.15 -1.14
C ASN A 681 -36.48 -22.05 0.07
N ALA A 682 -35.67 -23.09 -0.12
CA ALA A 682 -35.23 -23.99 0.95
C ALA A 682 -34.15 -23.33 1.82
N GLN A 683 -34.43 -22.13 2.33
CA GLN A 683 -33.55 -21.32 3.17
C GLN A 683 -34.15 -21.09 4.57
N ALA A 684 -34.76 -22.15 5.12
CA ALA A 684 -35.10 -22.27 6.53
C ALA A 684 -34.17 -23.31 7.20
N GLY A 685 -32.86 -23.04 7.16
CA GLY A 685 -31.80 -24.01 7.46
C GLY A 685 -30.66 -23.54 8.36
N ALA A 686 -30.62 -22.27 8.77
CA ALA A 686 -29.72 -21.75 9.79
C ALA A 686 -30.35 -20.52 10.49
N GLN A 687 -29.94 -20.26 11.73
CA GLN A 687 -30.33 -19.08 12.54
C GLN A 687 -31.81 -18.94 12.97
N THR A 688 -32.30 -19.89 13.77
CA THR A 688 -33.20 -19.56 14.91
C THR A 688 -32.68 -20.15 16.23
N GLY A 689 -31.37 -20.09 16.41
CA GLY A 689 -30.69 -20.39 17.67
C GLY A 689 -30.54 -19.15 18.55
N PHE A 690 -31.66 -18.56 19.00
CA PHE A 690 -31.61 -17.57 20.09
C PHE A 690 -31.20 -18.30 21.38
N ALA A 691 -29.89 -18.47 21.60
CA ALA A 691 -29.36 -18.67 22.92
C ALA A 691 -29.78 -17.44 23.75
N ALA A 692 -30.60 -17.66 24.77
CA ALA A 692 -31.04 -16.59 25.65
C ALA A 692 -29.81 -15.95 26.31
N VAL A 693 -29.47 -14.74 25.88
CA VAL A 693 -28.40 -13.94 26.49
C VAL A 693 -28.74 -13.80 27.97
N PRO A 694 -27.88 -14.27 28.90
CA PRO A 694 -28.13 -14.08 30.32
C PRO A 694 -28.10 -12.59 30.63
N GLU A 695 -29.25 -11.99 30.93
CA GLU A 695 -29.34 -10.56 31.23
C GLU A 695 -28.38 -10.19 32.38
N PRO A 696 -27.41 -9.29 32.17
CA PRO A 696 -26.47 -8.93 33.20
C PRO A 696 -27.13 -8.02 34.24
N HIS A 697 -27.57 -8.64 35.34
CA HIS A 697 -27.66 -8.03 36.67
C HIS A 697 -28.56 -6.77 36.84
N ALA A 698 -29.40 -6.41 35.85
CA ALA A 698 -30.29 -5.24 35.93
C ALA A 698 -31.24 -5.29 37.15
N LEU A 699 -31.71 -6.49 37.53
CA LEU A 699 -32.51 -6.69 38.73
C LEU A 699 -31.73 -6.39 40.03
N LEU A 700 -30.42 -6.65 40.09
CA LEU A 700 -29.60 -6.34 41.27
C LEU A 700 -29.39 -4.83 41.45
N LEU A 701 -29.23 -4.08 40.35
CA LEU A 701 -29.26 -2.61 40.39
C LEU A 701 -30.62 -2.07 40.83
N GLY A 702 -31.72 -2.69 40.38
CA GLY A 702 -33.07 -2.37 40.85
C GLY A 702 -33.25 -2.58 42.37
N TYR A 703 -32.83 -3.75 42.89
CA TYR A 703 -32.88 -4.02 44.34
C TYR A 703 -31.95 -3.10 45.15
N ALA A 704 -30.75 -2.78 44.66
CA ALA A 704 -29.85 -1.84 45.31
C ALA A 704 -30.43 -0.41 45.39
N ALA A 705 -31.09 0.06 44.32
CA ALA A 705 -31.75 1.36 44.29
C ALA A 705 -32.94 1.43 45.28
N VAL A 706 -33.77 0.39 45.33
CA VAL A 706 -34.89 0.30 46.29
C VAL A 706 -34.39 0.23 47.74
N ALA A 707 -33.32 -0.52 48.02
CA ALA A 707 -32.69 -0.57 49.34
C ALA A 707 -32.12 0.79 49.77
N ALA A 708 -31.45 1.52 48.86
CA ALA A 708 -30.92 2.85 49.14
C ALA A 708 -32.03 3.88 49.47
N VAL A 709 -33.16 3.83 48.77
CA VAL A 709 -34.34 4.68 49.07
C VAL A 709 -34.99 4.31 50.41
N ALA A 710 -35.05 3.01 50.75
CA ALA A 710 -35.60 2.55 52.02
C ALA A 710 -34.75 3.00 53.23
N ILE A 711 -33.41 2.94 53.11
CA ILE A 711 -32.48 3.39 54.16
C ILE A 711 -32.56 4.92 54.36
N ARG A 712 -32.72 5.69 53.28
CA ARG A 712 -32.83 7.15 53.34
C ARG A 712 -34.13 7.67 53.97
N ARG A 713 -35.14 6.81 54.17
CA ARG A 713 -36.41 7.13 54.87
C ARG A 713 -36.41 6.76 56.37
N ARG A 714 -35.27 6.33 56.95
CA ARG A 714 -35.13 5.98 58.38
C ARG A 714 -34.01 6.76 59.10
N ARG A 715 -33.71 7.98 58.64
CA ARG A 715 -32.91 8.97 59.39
C ARG A 715 -33.71 10.25 59.55
#